data_AF-A0A1V9ZSG8-F1
#
_entry.id   AF-A0A1V9ZSG8-F1
#
_cell.length_a   1.000
_cell.length_b   1.000
_cell.length_c   1.000
_cell.angle_alpha   90.00
_cell.angle_beta   90.00
_cell.angle_gamma   90.00
#
_symmetry.space_group_name_H-M   'P 1'
#
loop_
_entity.id
_entity.type
_entity.pdbx_description
1 polymer ?
#
loop_
_entity_poly.entity_id
_entity_poly.type
_entity_poly.pdbx_seq_one_letter_code
_entity_poly.pdbx_strand_id
1 'polypeptide(L)'
;MEGRGHNQDPRNSAETKKKKRRCISKAERLAKRMQSVSLHEDEKRTQIEALCGSDASQDWDTASRLATSLESQAVFIVLLLEKHQAKAASHYLRRWDPPVDFGWLLGQPSILAQLHAHSATAAAFLSACRDLVVSPRAQYVILRKFVLPWIENKEDAPLQVLLHQFSALKWRLLEHAMVTTQGQHLVNQFAHVVKELRADSLVGTSLRSWLTEDTSVPDLTSREVVGAQVEAVLRRVWPDATVFIFGSSMTGLCTATGDIDLCVLVPSSPVRGADSSALLADMHEHLSLYMPSSGSVVVRNARIPVVKLQVHQFHVDLCVNNTAALWNSQLVATFLATFPGLRGLCARVRAWAHGRALIKSAAAGHSLSSYAFVLLVLHWLQARGFLPFVDVEYDDALTATRDGIATAVASAFAEAVPPAKALADADVLDFFVYWAADFAFSTDVASLRRADLKKPKPVPILELEDPIELDRNLGTYLNRFSQRTLRMEFVRACVLARQAAHPELYPATDNLASLHFGRPAPSSPAPAANVLLRRRCPSHHGWIMTGDAVAEEVPAVVVVTTPDTFPFRDLAALDVVGIDCEGAQLGRTGVLTLVSVAVGPRVYLFDVLANPALLGALKPLLESDRVVKVLHDCRKDSDALFHGAGIALATVFDTQVAHALLYDLRKPAAKDDGRYLLGPAGTAISLDNANHECLAYSEVLWHYLSLPPGRVKDAVKEAMTTDPDVWMRRPLAPDLIEYAAHDVVYLGVLYRVMTAALGAHAATCWERSATSAGCRDWRYAPSHPLGTTVRGYLHNVTSKHVYVALSPSVVGLMSTAGAVKAPLTDGAKVLSLGAPMDVVIGPDGTVVWANDG
;
A
#
# COMPACT_ATOMS: atom_id res chain seq x y z
N MET A 1 -23.20 -33.52 -64.47
CA MET A 1 -22.80 -34.94 -64.54
C MET A 1 -23.16 -35.54 -63.18
N GLU A 2 -24.37 -36.05 -62.99
CA GLU A 2 -24.77 -37.43 -63.33
C GLU A 2 -23.75 -38.46 -62.79
N GLY A 3 -24.05 -39.42 -61.92
CA GLY A 3 -25.29 -39.91 -61.32
C GLY A 3 -24.96 -40.71 -60.04
N ARG A 4 -25.90 -40.77 -59.08
CA ARG A 4 -26.78 -41.94 -58.78
C ARG A 4 -26.01 -43.12 -58.17
N GLY A 5 -26.41 -43.75 -57.06
CA GLY A 5 -27.62 -43.69 -56.22
C GLY A 5 -27.27 -44.38 -54.89
N HIS A 6 -28.13 -44.69 -53.94
CA HIS A 6 -29.57 -44.63 -53.71
C HIS A 6 -29.65 -44.60 -52.16
N ASN A 7 -30.18 -43.55 -51.53
CA ASN A 7 -31.58 -43.32 -51.17
C ASN A 7 -32.10 -44.16 -49.98
N GLN A 8 -32.72 -43.42 -49.04
CA GLN A 8 -33.70 -43.80 -48.01
C GLN A 8 -33.23 -44.08 -46.55
N ASP A 9 -33.25 -42.98 -45.78
CA ASP A 9 -33.82 -42.78 -44.43
C ASP A 9 -35.23 -43.45 -44.26
N PRO A 10 -35.93 -43.57 -43.10
CA PRO A 10 -35.64 -43.22 -41.69
C PRO A 10 -36.14 -44.23 -40.61
N ARG A 11 -35.85 -43.90 -39.34
CA ARG A 11 -36.65 -44.14 -38.10
C ARG A 11 -36.95 -45.55 -37.56
N ASN A 12 -36.56 -45.70 -36.28
CA ASN A 12 -37.23 -46.34 -35.14
C ASN A 12 -37.17 -47.87 -34.87
N SER A 13 -36.74 -48.13 -33.63
CA SER A 13 -37.19 -49.15 -32.66
C SER A 13 -36.43 -50.49 -32.53
N ALA A 14 -36.14 -50.77 -31.24
CA ALA A 14 -36.02 -52.05 -30.55
C ALA A 14 -35.03 -53.13 -31.04
N GLU A 15 -34.08 -53.52 -30.17
CA GLU A 15 -34.08 -54.84 -29.52
C GLU A 15 -32.82 -55.11 -28.67
N THR A 16 -33.05 -55.62 -27.47
CA THR A 16 -32.08 -56.06 -26.46
C THR A 16 -31.46 -57.41 -26.85
N LYS A 17 -30.13 -57.47 -27.08
CA LYS A 17 -29.37 -58.73 -27.12
C LYS A 17 -28.76 -59.05 -25.75
N LYS A 18 -29.23 -60.15 -25.13
CA LYS A 18 -28.72 -60.74 -23.87
C LYS A 18 -27.21 -61.05 -23.97
N LYS A 19 -26.39 -60.48 -23.08
CA LYS A 19 -24.97 -60.88 -22.87
C LYS A 19 -24.89 -62.14 -22.01
N LYS A 20 -24.17 -63.16 -22.50
CA LYS A 20 -23.82 -64.40 -21.77
C LYS A 20 -23.08 -64.07 -20.47
N ARG A 21 -23.55 -64.61 -19.33
CA ARG A 21 -22.85 -64.57 -18.04
C ARG A 21 -21.56 -65.41 -18.12
N ARG A 22 -20.42 -64.78 -17.87
CA ARG A 22 -19.11 -65.44 -17.71
C ARG A 22 -19.07 -66.15 -16.36
N CYS A 23 -18.75 -67.44 -16.37
CA CYS A 23 -18.65 -68.24 -15.15
C CYS A 23 -17.32 -67.94 -14.44
N ILE A 24 -17.40 -67.42 -13.20
CA ILE A 24 -16.25 -67.07 -12.37
C ILE A 24 -15.60 -68.36 -11.83
N SER A 25 -14.29 -68.50 -12.05
CA SER A 25 -13.55 -69.72 -11.67
C SER A 25 -13.44 -69.89 -10.15
N LYS A 26 -13.14 -71.11 -9.68
CA LYS A 26 -12.95 -71.39 -8.24
C LYS A 26 -11.74 -70.63 -7.65
N ALA A 27 -10.70 -70.40 -8.46
CA ALA A 27 -9.54 -69.58 -8.10
C ALA A 27 -9.91 -68.10 -7.96
N GLU A 28 -10.77 -67.59 -8.85
CA GLU A 28 -11.26 -66.21 -8.83
C GLU A 28 -12.24 -65.96 -7.66
N ARG A 29 -12.97 -67.00 -7.24
CA ARG A 29 -13.74 -67.01 -5.97
C ARG A 29 -12.85 -67.07 -4.73
N LEU A 30 -11.73 -67.79 -4.77
CA LEU A 30 -10.76 -67.83 -3.67
C LEU A 30 -10.02 -66.48 -3.54
N ALA A 31 -9.61 -65.87 -4.65
CA ALA A 31 -8.98 -64.56 -4.68
C ALA A 31 -9.91 -63.45 -4.13
N LYS A 32 -11.20 -63.47 -4.48
CA LYS A 32 -12.21 -62.58 -3.89
C LYS A 32 -12.46 -62.84 -2.40
N ARG A 33 -12.20 -64.06 -1.90
CA ARG A 33 -12.37 -64.43 -0.48
C ARG A 33 -11.11 -64.14 0.34
N MET A 34 -9.94 -64.03 -0.28
CA MET A 34 -8.70 -63.54 0.35
C MET A 34 -8.64 -62.00 0.38
N GLN A 35 -9.38 -61.31 -0.51
CA GLN A 35 -9.53 -59.84 -0.52
C GLN A 35 -10.38 -59.27 0.64
N SER A 36 -10.91 -60.11 1.54
CA SER A 36 -11.68 -59.65 2.71
C SER A 36 -10.87 -59.59 4.01
N VAL A 37 -9.54 -59.79 3.95
CA VAL A 37 -8.65 -59.40 5.05
C VAL A 37 -8.15 -58.00 4.72
N SER A 38 -8.77 -56.99 5.35
CA SER A 38 -8.20 -55.64 5.35
C SER A 38 -6.84 -55.74 6.03
N LEU A 39 -5.75 -55.66 5.27
CA LEU A 39 -4.39 -55.49 5.80
C LEU A 39 -4.41 -54.36 6.83
N HIS A 40 -3.66 -54.53 7.92
CA HIS A 40 -3.51 -53.43 8.87
C HIS A 40 -2.70 -52.30 8.22
N GLU A 41 -2.88 -51.04 8.65
CA GLU A 41 -2.25 -49.90 7.97
C GLU A 41 -0.71 -49.99 7.96
N ASP A 42 -0.11 -50.59 8.99
CA ASP A 42 1.34 -50.86 9.05
C ASP A 42 1.79 -51.86 7.97
N GLU A 43 1.01 -52.91 7.71
CA GLU A 43 1.33 -53.90 6.67
C GLU A 43 1.18 -53.30 5.26
N LYS A 44 0.15 -52.45 5.06
CA LYS A 44 -0.02 -51.71 3.81
C LYS A 44 1.16 -50.79 3.57
N ARG A 45 1.62 -50.09 4.61
CA ARG A 45 2.78 -49.21 4.54
C ARG A 45 4.02 -49.97 4.09
N THR A 46 4.35 -51.09 4.73
CA THR A 46 5.52 -51.90 4.35
C THR A 46 5.43 -52.42 2.91
N GLN A 47 4.24 -52.82 2.45
CA GLN A 47 4.05 -53.26 1.07
C GLN A 47 4.18 -52.12 0.05
N ILE A 48 3.66 -50.93 0.38
CA ILE A 48 3.81 -49.73 -0.45
C ILE A 48 5.30 -49.36 -0.56
N GLU A 49 6.04 -49.37 0.56
CA GLU A 49 7.48 -49.12 0.59
C GLU A 49 8.25 -50.11 -0.28
N ALA A 50 7.94 -51.41 -0.19
CA ALA A 50 8.58 -52.45 -1.00
C ALA A 50 8.29 -52.28 -2.51
N LEU A 51 7.05 -52.00 -2.90
CA LEU A 51 6.65 -51.82 -4.29
C LEU A 51 7.22 -50.54 -4.89
N CYS A 52 7.24 -49.44 -4.14
CA CYS A 52 7.85 -48.19 -4.56
C CYS A 52 9.38 -48.26 -4.62
N GLY A 53 10.01 -49.28 -4.00
CA GLY A 53 11.43 -49.58 -4.16
C GLY A 53 11.84 -49.84 -5.61
N SER A 54 10.93 -50.38 -6.42
CA SER A 54 11.09 -50.56 -7.88
C SER A 54 10.93 -49.24 -8.65
N ASP A 55 11.49 -49.18 -9.85
CA ASP A 55 11.28 -48.08 -10.82
C ASP A 55 10.27 -48.45 -11.93
N ALA A 56 9.62 -49.62 -11.81
CA ALA A 56 8.60 -50.05 -12.74
C ALA A 56 7.24 -49.42 -12.43
N SER A 57 6.61 -48.82 -13.44
CA SER A 57 5.28 -48.19 -13.31
C SER A 57 4.17 -49.16 -12.88
N GLN A 58 4.32 -50.46 -13.17
CA GLN A 58 3.38 -51.51 -12.78
C GLN A 58 3.35 -51.73 -11.26
N ASP A 59 4.52 -51.59 -10.61
CA ASP A 59 4.65 -51.71 -9.16
C ASP A 59 4.05 -50.49 -8.48
N TRP A 60 4.27 -49.29 -9.04
CA TRP A 60 3.65 -48.04 -8.58
C TRP A 60 2.12 -48.05 -8.74
N ASP A 61 1.60 -48.61 -9.84
CA ASP A 61 0.17 -48.83 -10.02
C ASP A 61 -0.41 -49.76 -8.95
N THR A 62 0.37 -50.75 -8.50
CA THR A 62 -0.04 -51.69 -7.45
C THR A 62 0.02 -51.03 -6.08
N ALA A 63 1.08 -50.27 -5.78
CA ALA A 63 1.20 -49.49 -4.56
C ALA A 63 0.09 -48.43 -4.43
N SER A 64 -0.22 -47.71 -5.52
CA SER A 64 -1.30 -46.72 -5.55
C SER A 64 -2.69 -47.33 -5.26
N ARG A 65 -2.93 -48.59 -5.66
CA ARG A 65 -4.15 -49.33 -5.32
C ARG A 65 -4.22 -49.77 -3.86
N LEU A 66 -3.07 -49.99 -3.21
CA LEU A 66 -2.99 -50.31 -1.78
C LEU A 66 -3.15 -49.06 -0.90
N ALA A 67 -2.83 -47.88 -1.44
CA ALA A 67 -2.97 -46.59 -0.77
C ALA A 67 -4.44 -46.13 -0.70
N THR A 68 -5.21 -46.76 0.19
CA THR A 68 -6.65 -46.51 0.35
C THR A 68 -6.98 -45.47 1.42
N SER A 69 -6.08 -45.21 2.36
CA SER A 69 -6.23 -44.25 3.45
C SER A 69 -5.45 -42.97 3.15
N LEU A 70 -5.84 -41.85 3.74
CA LEU A 70 -5.09 -40.59 3.61
C LEU A 70 -3.62 -40.71 4.05
N GLU A 71 -3.36 -41.52 5.08
CA GLU A 71 -2.00 -41.77 5.60
C GLU A 71 -1.16 -42.60 4.61
N SER A 72 -1.70 -43.72 4.11
CA SER A 72 -1.01 -44.55 3.11
C SER A 72 -0.82 -43.84 1.76
N GLN A 73 -1.77 -42.98 1.38
CA GLN A 73 -1.63 -42.08 0.23
C GLN A 73 -0.50 -41.07 0.41
N ALA A 74 -0.37 -40.48 1.60
CA ALA A 74 0.72 -39.57 1.89
C ALA A 74 2.08 -40.27 1.81
N VAL A 75 2.20 -41.48 2.38
CA VAL A 75 3.42 -42.30 2.29
C VAL A 75 3.77 -42.60 0.83
N PHE A 76 2.81 -43.02 0.02
CA PHE A 76 3.02 -43.32 -1.40
C PHE A 76 3.57 -42.09 -2.17
N ILE A 77 3.01 -40.90 -1.92
CA ILE A 77 3.49 -39.66 -2.55
C ILE A 77 4.90 -39.31 -2.08
N VAL A 78 5.21 -39.44 -0.78
CA VAL A 78 6.56 -39.18 -0.24
C VAL A 78 7.61 -40.04 -0.96
N LEU A 79 7.35 -41.33 -1.09
CA LEU A 79 8.27 -42.28 -1.76
C LEU A 79 8.54 -41.91 -3.22
N LEU A 80 7.51 -41.48 -3.97
CA LEU A 80 7.70 -41.01 -5.35
C LEU A 80 8.51 -39.70 -5.40
N LEU A 81 8.31 -38.80 -4.44
CA LEU A 81 9.06 -37.54 -4.34
C LEU A 81 10.52 -37.75 -3.91
N GLU A 82 10.80 -38.72 -3.04
CA GLU A 82 12.17 -39.18 -2.72
C GLU A 82 12.92 -39.67 -3.96
N LYS A 83 12.22 -40.32 -4.88
CA LYS A 83 12.76 -40.74 -6.18
C LYS A 83 12.79 -39.63 -7.24
N HIS A 84 12.49 -38.38 -6.87
CA HIS A 84 12.37 -37.24 -7.78
C HIS A 84 11.32 -37.43 -8.91
N GLN A 85 10.34 -38.32 -8.72
CA GLN A 85 9.30 -38.65 -9.70
C GLN A 85 8.07 -37.74 -9.56
N ALA A 86 8.31 -36.42 -9.59
CA ALA A 86 7.29 -35.39 -9.41
C ALA A 86 6.09 -35.52 -10.36
N LYS A 87 6.33 -35.82 -11.65
CA LYS A 87 5.25 -36.01 -12.63
C LYS A 87 4.42 -37.26 -12.35
N ALA A 88 5.05 -38.35 -11.90
CA ALA A 88 4.35 -39.57 -11.53
C ALA A 88 3.49 -39.35 -10.29
N ALA A 89 4.03 -38.70 -9.25
CA ALA A 89 3.29 -38.34 -8.05
C ALA A 89 2.02 -37.52 -8.38
N SER A 90 2.17 -36.48 -9.23
CA SER A 90 1.04 -35.67 -9.71
C SER A 90 0.03 -36.48 -10.55
N HIS A 91 0.51 -37.42 -11.37
CA HIS A 91 -0.35 -38.32 -12.14
C HIS A 91 -1.20 -39.23 -11.24
N TYR A 92 -0.61 -39.84 -10.21
CA TYR A 92 -1.35 -40.70 -9.29
C TYR A 92 -2.34 -39.95 -8.41
N LEU A 93 -1.99 -38.73 -7.99
CA LEU A 93 -2.90 -37.88 -7.22
C LEU A 93 -4.24 -37.64 -7.95
N ARG A 94 -4.20 -37.49 -9.28
CA ARG A 94 -5.38 -37.32 -10.14
C ARG A 94 -6.25 -38.56 -10.26
N ARG A 95 -5.73 -39.75 -9.94
CA ARG A 95 -6.40 -41.03 -10.16
C ARG A 95 -7.19 -41.51 -8.94
N TRP A 96 -6.97 -40.94 -7.77
CA TRP A 96 -7.71 -41.30 -6.58
C TRP A 96 -9.14 -40.75 -6.61
N ASP A 97 -10.08 -41.58 -6.16
CA ASP A 97 -11.50 -41.27 -6.08
C ASP A 97 -12.00 -41.63 -4.66
N PRO A 98 -12.46 -40.64 -3.86
CA PRO A 98 -12.50 -39.21 -4.18
C PRO A 98 -11.10 -38.59 -4.33
N PRO A 99 -10.95 -37.48 -5.08
CA PRO A 99 -9.68 -36.76 -5.18
C PRO A 99 -9.18 -36.32 -3.80
N VAL A 100 -7.88 -36.43 -3.57
CA VAL A 100 -7.25 -35.93 -2.34
C VAL A 100 -7.26 -34.40 -2.34
N ASP A 101 -7.67 -33.81 -1.23
CA ASP A 101 -7.56 -32.35 -1.04
C ASP A 101 -6.07 -31.96 -1.07
N PHE A 102 -5.72 -31.18 -2.09
CA PHE A 102 -4.33 -30.80 -2.32
C PHE A 102 -3.78 -29.87 -1.21
N GLY A 103 -4.64 -29.05 -0.61
CA GLY A 103 -4.25 -28.22 0.54
C GLY A 103 -3.96 -29.05 1.79
N TRP A 104 -4.75 -30.08 2.05
CA TRP A 104 -4.51 -31.05 3.11
C TRP A 104 -3.20 -31.81 2.88
N LEU A 105 -2.94 -32.25 1.65
CA LEU A 105 -1.73 -32.97 1.26
C LEU A 105 -0.47 -32.14 1.55
N LEU A 106 -0.46 -30.88 1.11
CA LEU A 106 0.64 -29.94 1.37
C LEU A 106 0.80 -29.59 2.86
N GLY A 107 -0.24 -29.81 3.66
CA GLY A 107 -0.21 -29.66 5.12
C GLY A 107 0.43 -30.83 5.86
N GLN A 108 0.66 -31.98 5.20
CA GLN A 108 1.26 -33.14 5.85
C GLN A 108 2.75 -32.93 6.16
N PRO A 109 3.21 -33.13 7.41
CA PRO A 109 4.60 -32.87 7.78
C PRO A 109 5.62 -33.66 6.96
N SER A 110 5.33 -34.93 6.63
CA SER A 110 6.22 -35.80 5.86
C SER A 110 6.36 -35.34 4.40
N ILE A 111 5.25 -34.97 3.75
CA ILE A 111 5.26 -34.44 2.38
C ILE A 111 5.96 -33.08 2.34
N LEU A 112 5.66 -32.21 3.31
CA LEU A 112 6.26 -30.89 3.40
C LEU A 112 7.77 -30.99 3.59
N ALA A 113 8.23 -31.85 4.52
CA ALA A 113 9.66 -32.11 4.72
C ALA A 113 10.34 -32.61 3.43
N GLN A 114 9.70 -33.54 2.71
CA GLN A 114 10.25 -34.08 1.47
C GLN A 114 10.34 -33.03 0.35
N LEU A 115 9.33 -32.17 0.22
CA LEU A 115 9.35 -31.07 -0.75
C LEU A 115 10.41 -30.01 -0.38
N HIS A 116 10.65 -29.74 0.90
CA HIS A 116 11.72 -28.85 1.35
C HIS A 116 13.11 -29.45 1.15
N ALA A 117 13.27 -30.77 1.16
CA ALA A 117 14.55 -31.43 0.95
C ALA A 117 15.13 -31.19 -0.46
N HIS A 118 14.29 -31.00 -1.48
CA HIS A 118 14.75 -30.77 -2.85
C HIS A 118 13.84 -29.81 -3.64
N SER A 119 14.19 -28.53 -3.69
CA SER A 119 13.35 -27.48 -4.28
C SER A 119 13.01 -27.67 -5.76
N ALA A 120 13.92 -28.20 -6.58
CA ALA A 120 13.58 -28.49 -7.99
C ALA A 120 12.51 -29.57 -8.16
N THR A 121 12.50 -30.59 -7.29
CA THR A 121 11.47 -31.65 -7.29
C THR A 121 10.14 -31.06 -6.83
N ALA A 122 10.17 -30.21 -5.81
CA ALA A 122 8.98 -29.49 -5.36
C ALA A 122 8.40 -28.60 -6.45
N ALA A 123 9.23 -27.79 -7.12
CA ALA A 123 8.79 -26.95 -8.22
C ALA A 123 8.18 -27.77 -9.37
N ALA A 124 8.81 -28.89 -9.75
CA ALA A 124 8.27 -29.78 -10.77
C ALA A 124 6.93 -30.42 -10.36
N PHE A 125 6.80 -30.82 -9.09
CA PHE A 125 5.57 -31.44 -8.56
C PHE A 125 4.43 -30.42 -8.49
N LEU A 126 4.67 -29.27 -7.90
CA LEU A 126 3.70 -28.19 -7.78
C LEU A 126 3.26 -27.66 -9.16
N SER A 127 4.20 -27.51 -10.11
CA SER A 127 3.90 -27.11 -11.49
C SER A 127 3.10 -28.17 -12.24
N ALA A 128 3.39 -29.45 -12.01
CA ALA A 128 2.61 -30.56 -12.58
C ALA A 128 1.18 -30.63 -11.99
N CYS A 129 0.98 -30.13 -10.77
CA CYS A 129 -0.31 -30.09 -10.08
C CYS A 129 -1.17 -28.85 -10.39
N ARG A 130 -0.73 -27.92 -11.23
CA ARG A 130 -1.45 -26.66 -11.53
C ARG A 130 -2.87 -26.83 -12.07
N ASP A 131 -3.12 -27.95 -12.78
CA ASP A 131 -4.42 -28.24 -13.40
C ASP A 131 -5.40 -28.92 -12.43
N LEU A 132 -4.95 -29.24 -11.21
CA LEU A 132 -5.83 -29.68 -10.14
C LEU A 132 -6.66 -28.49 -9.64
N VAL A 133 -7.79 -28.77 -9.00
CA VAL A 133 -8.55 -27.75 -8.25
C VAL A 133 -7.70 -27.31 -7.05
N VAL A 134 -6.88 -26.27 -7.24
CA VAL A 134 -6.06 -25.69 -6.17
C VAL A 134 -6.90 -24.61 -5.47
N SER A 135 -7.47 -24.98 -4.32
CA SER A 135 -8.26 -24.06 -3.50
C SER A 135 -7.46 -22.79 -3.14
N PRO A 136 -8.13 -21.65 -2.87
CA PRO A 136 -7.46 -20.43 -2.39
C PRO A 136 -6.48 -20.69 -1.24
N ARG A 137 -6.89 -21.53 -0.30
CA ARG A 137 -6.06 -21.97 0.84
C ARG A 137 -4.80 -22.72 0.38
N ALA A 138 -4.92 -23.65 -0.56
CA ALA A 138 -3.76 -24.37 -1.09
C ALA A 138 -2.79 -23.42 -1.81
N GLN A 139 -3.28 -22.43 -2.57
CA GLN A 139 -2.43 -21.41 -3.21
C GLN A 139 -1.68 -20.58 -2.17
N TYR A 140 -2.34 -20.21 -1.07
CA TYR A 140 -1.70 -19.49 0.04
C TYR A 140 -0.60 -20.33 0.71
N VAL A 141 -0.86 -21.63 0.94
CA VAL A 141 0.15 -22.57 1.45
C VAL A 141 1.35 -22.64 0.52
N ILE A 142 1.12 -22.78 -0.80
CA ILE A 142 2.19 -22.83 -1.80
C ILE A 142 3.03 -21.55 -1.78
N LEU A 143 2.38 -20.40 -1.79
CA LEU A 143 3.03 -19.10 -1.72
C LEU A 143 3.91 -18.99 -0.46
N ARG A 144 3.34 -19.24 0.72
CA ARG A 144 3.99 -19.02 2.00
C ARG A 144 5.10 -20.04 2.30
N LYS A 145 4.90 -21.31 1.93
CA LYS A 145 5.82 -22.40 2.28
C LYS A 145 6.94 -22.59 1.26
N PHE A 146 6.73 -22.19 0.00
CA PHE A 146 7.72 -22.44 -1.06
C PHE A 146 8.14 -21.16 -1.77
N VAL A 147 7.19 -20.41 -2.35
CA VAL A 147 7.53 -19.24 -3.18
C VAL A 147 8.27 -18.16 -2.39
N LEU A 148 7.76 -17.74 -1.22
CA LEU A 148 8.40 -16.69 -0.43
C LEU A 148 9.80 -17.11 0.09
N PRO A 149 9.98 -18.30 0.69
CA PRO A 149 11.32 -18.78 1.05
C PRO A 149 12.28 -18.87 -0.13
N TRP A 150 11.82 -19.31 -1.31
CA TRP A 150 12.67 -19.34 -2.51
C TRP A 150 13.07 -17.95 -2.97
N ILE A 151 12.21 -16.94 -2.84
CA ILE A 151 12.57 -15.54 -3.11
C ILE A 151 13.63 -15.05 -2.11
N GLU A 152 13.45 -15.34 -0.82
CA GLU A 152 14.39 -14.93 0.25
C GLU A 152 15.76 -15.60 0.07
N ASN A 153 15.77 -16.89 -0.28
CA ASN A 153 16.97 -17.69 -0.51
C ASN A 153 17.56 -17.52 -1.92
N LYS A 154 16.95 -16.70 -2.79
CA LYS A 154 17.35 -16.49 -4.20
C LYS A 154 17.40 -17.78 -5.04
N GLU A 155 16.45 -18.68 -4.80
CA GLU A 155 16.27 -19.92 -5.56
C GLU A 155 15.49 -19.68 -6.86
N ASP A 156 16.15 -19.05 -7.85
CA ASP A 156 15.49 -18.59 -9.08
C ASP A 156 14.96 -19.73 -9.96
N ALA A 157 15.71 -20.83 -10.14
CA ALA A 157 15.30 -21.90 -11.07
C ALA A 157 13.99 -22.60 -10.64
N PRO A 158 13.84 -23.08 -9.39
CA PRO A 158 12.57 -23.62 -8.88
C PRO A 158 11.42 -22.60 -8.98
N LEU A 159 11.68 -21.34 -8.62
CA LEU A 159 10.71 -20.25 -8.69
C LEU A 159 10.19 -20.05 -10.12
N GLN A 160 11.08 -19.97 -11.11
CA GLN A 160 10.71 -19.80 -12.51
C GLN A 160 9.92 -21.01 -13.04
N VAL A 161 10.34 -22.24 -12.72
CA VAL A 161 9.61 -23.47 -13.12
C VAL A 161 8.17 -23.47 -12.61
N LEU A 162 7.97 -23.07 -11.35
CA LEU A 162 6.65 -23.02 -10.74
C LEU A 162 5.81 -21.88 -11.33
N LEU A 163 6.36 -20.67 -11.39
CA LEU A 163 5.61 -19.50 -11.81
C LEU A 163 5.34 -19.47 -13.31
N HIS A 164 6.18 -20.05 -14.18
CA HIS A 164 6.06 -19.90 -15.64
C HIS A 164 4.64 -20.19 -16.16
N GLN A 165 3.99 -21.24 -15.67
CA GLN A 165 2.68 -21.72 -16.15
C GLN A 165 1.56 -21.63 -15.11
N PHE A 166 1.79 -21.06 -13.93
CA PHE A 166 0.83 -21.06 -12.83
C PHE A 166 0.25 -19.67 -12.54
N SER A 167 -0.64 -19.19 -13.42
CA SER A 167 -1.21 -17.82 -13.34
C SER A 167 -1.85 -17.50 -11.98
N ALA A 168 -2.61 -18.43 -11.39
CA ALA A 168 -3.22 -18.22 -10.07
C ALA A 168 -2.19 -17.87 -9.00
N LEU A 169 -1.02 -18.51 -9.03
CA LEU A 169 0.05 -18.25 -8.07
C LEU A 169 0.78 -16.93 -8.36
N LYS A 170 0.92 -16.53 -9.63
CA LYS A 170 1.45 -15.20 -9.97
C LYS A 170 0.56 -14.09 -9.43
N TRP A 171 -0.76 -14.23 -9.55
CA TRP A 171 -1.72 -13.30 -8.94
C TRP A 171 -1.54 -13.23 -7.42
N ARG A 172 -1.44 -14.37 -6.73
CA ARG A 172 -1.17 -14.40 -5.28
C ARG A 172 0.14 -13.72 -4.91
N LEU A 173 1.17 -13.92 -5.71
CA LEU A 173 2.45 -13.25 -5.51
C LEU A 173 2.34 -11.74 -5.69
N LEU A 174 1.63 -11.27 -6.72
CA LEU A 174 1.35 -9.84 -6.91
C LEU A 174 0.62 -9.28 -5.68
N GLU A 175 -0.53 -9.85 -5.32
CA GLU A 175 -1.32 -9.45 -4.15
C GLU A 175 -0.48 -9.39 -2.88
N HIS A 176 0.27 -10.45 -2.60
CA HIS A 176 1.16 -10.51 -1.45
C HIS A 176 2.22 -9.42 -1.50
N ALA A 177 2.93 -9.26 -2.62
CA ALA A 177 3.95 -8.23 -2.80
C ALA A 177 3.38 -6.80 -2.80
N MET A 178 2.08 -6.62 -3.00
CA MET A 178 1.43 -5.31 -2.91
C MET A 178 0.99 -4.96 -1.49
N VAL A 179 0.73 -5.98 -0.67
CA VAL A 179 0.41 -5.86 0.76
C VAL A 179 1.67 -5.90 1.63
N THR A 180 2.70 -6.62 1.20
CA THR A 180 3.98 -6.77 1.90
C THR A 180 5.10 -6.13 1.07
N THR A 181 6.29 -5.99 1.65
CA THR A 181 7.48 -5.61 0.89
C THR A 181 8.17 -6.80 0.23
N GLN A 182 7.75 -8.03 0.53
CA GLN A 182 8.38 -9.26 0.05
C GLN A 182 8.00 -9.53 -1.41
N GLY A 183 8.98 -9.84 -2.26
CA GLY A 183 8.72 -10.09 -3.69
C GLY A 183 8.38 -8.85 -4.52
N GLN A 184 8.42 -7.63 -3.96
CA GLN A 184 8.08 -6.41 -4.70
C GLN A 184 8.90 -6.15 -5.97
N HIS A 185 10.13 -6.68 -6.04
CA HIS A 185 10.97 -6.54 -7.23
C HIS A 185 10.41 -7.34 -8.41
N LEU A 186 9.57 -8.36 -8.13
CA LEU A 186 8.92 -9.22 -9.11
C LEU A 186 7.59 -8.67 -9.62
N VAL A 187 6.99 -7.67 -8.96
CA VAL A 187 5.69 -7.09 -9.37
C VAL A 187 5.72 -6.65 -10.83
N ASN A 188 6.76 -5.93 -11.22
CA ASN A 188 6.91 -5.47 -12.61
C ASN A 188 7.21 -6.61 -13.60
N GLN A 189 7.85 -7.69 -13.16
CA GLN A 189 8.11 -8.86 -14.00
C GLN A 189 6.81 -9.63 -14.30
N PHE A 190 5.93 -9.74 -13.31
CA PHE A 190 4.67 -10.48 -13.42
C PHE A 190 3.45 -9.60 -13.71
N ALA A 191 3.62 -8.29 -13.90
CA ALA A 191 2.53 -7.37 -14.25
C ALA A 191 1.74 -7.82 -15.50
N HIS A 192 2.36 -8.56 -16.42
CA HIS A 192 1.69 -9.13 -17.61
C HIS A 192 0.45 -9.99 -17.30
N VAL A 193 0.36 -10.54 -16.09
CA VAL A 193 -0.76 -11.37 -15.65
C VAL A 193 -2.05 -10.57 -15.56
N VAL A 194 -1.99 -9.26 -15.32
CA VAL A 194 -3.18 -8.40 -15.26
C VAL A 194 -3.93 -8.30 -16.59
N LYS A 195 -3.30 -8.72 -17.71
CA LYS A 195 -3.94 -8.79 -19.03
C LYS A 195 -5.10 -9.80 -19.07
N GLU A 196 -5.07 -10.80 -18.18
CA GLU A 196 -6.15 -11.78 -18.04
C GLU A 196 -7.50 -11.11 -17.69
N LEU A 197 -7.49 -9.94 -17.03
CA LEU A 197 -8.71 -9.21 -16.64
C LEU A 197 -9.56 -8.76 -17.83
N ARG A 198 -8.98 -8.62 -19.03
CA ARG A 198 -9.75 -8.23 -20.23
C ARG A 198 -10.76 -9.28 -20.67
N ALA A 199 -10.49 -10.55 -20.35
CA ALA A 199 -11.39 -11.65 -20.65
C ALA A 199 -12.48 -11.82 -19.57
N ASP A 200 -12.38 -11.08 -18.46
CA ASP A 200 -13.23 -11.21 -17.30
C ASP A 200 -14.36 -10.17 -17.33
N SER A 201 -15.56 -10.62 -17.70
CA SER A 201 -16.74 -9.76 -17.84
C SER A 201 -17.20 -9.10 -16.54
N LEU A 202 -16.79 -9.61 -15.37
CA LEU A 202 -17.21 -9.06 -14.08
C LEU A 202 -16.43 -7.80 -13.69
N VAL A 203 -15.18 -7.67 -14.13
CA VAL A 203 -14.26 -6.63 -13.64
C VAL A 203 -14.52 -5.26 -14.27
N GLY A 204 -14.82 -5.21 -15.58
CA GLY A 204 -14.96 -3.96 -16.35
C GLY A 204 -16.23 -3.13 -16.05
N THR A 205 -17.21 -3.68 -15.34
CA THR A 205 -18.51 -2.98 -15.13
C THR A 205 -18.41 -1.85 -14.10
N SER A 206 -17.51 -1.96 -13.12
CA SER A 206 -17.42 -1.06 -11.96
C SER A 206 -16.92 0.36 -12.29
N LEU A 207 -16.16 0.53 -13.38
CA LEU A 207 -15.53 1.81 -13.75
C LEU A 207 -16.20 2.54 -14.92
N ARG A 208 -17.28 1.98 -15.48
CA ARG A 208 -18.05 2.64 -16.56
C ARG A 208 -18.56 4.01 -16.15
N SER A 209 -18.89 4.19 -14.86
CA SER A 209 -19.32 5.47 -14.32
C SER A 209 -18.30 6.58 -14.54
N TRP A 210 -17.00 6.28 -14.63
CA TRP A 210 -15.96 7.30 -14.83
C TRP A 210 -16.04 7.96 -16.21
N LEU A 211 -16.67 7.31 -17.20
CA LEU A 211 -16.93 7.88 -18.53
C LEU A 211 -18.26 8.64 -18.59
N THR A 212 -19.24 8.25 -17.77
CA THR A 212 -20.62 8.77 -17.87
C THR A 212 -20.95 9.85 -16.84
N GLU A 213 -20.17 9.94 -15.76
CA GLU A 213 -20.43 10.89 -14.69
C GLU A 213 -20.06 12.31 -15.11
N ASP A 214 -21.07 13.18 -15.12
CA ASP A 214 -20.90 14.58 -15.48
C ASP A 214 -20.18 15.32 -14.36
N THR A 215 -18.90 15.61 -14.57
CA THR A 215 -18.18 16.57 -13.75
C THR A 215 -18.59 17.95 -14.21
N SER A 216 -19.50 18.60 -13.49
CA SER A 216 -19.94 19.95 -13.78
C SER A 216 -18.72 20.86 -14.03
N VAL A 217 -18.73 21.55 -15.17
CA VAL A 217 -17.69 22.53 -15.47
C VAL A 217 -17.84 23.65 -14.43
N PRO A 218 -16.80 23.98 -13.65
CA PRO A 218 -16.87 25.09 -12.72
C PRO A 218 -17.21 26.38 -13.48
N ASP A 219 -17.98 27.28 -12.86
CA ASP A 219 -18.19 28.61 -13.44
C ASP A 219 -16.84 29.31 -13.63
N LEU A 220 -16.51 29.59 -14.89
CA LEU A 220 -15.23 30.20 -15.28
C LEU A 220 -15.30 31.73 -15.28
N THR A 221 -16.48 32.33 -15.15
CA THR A 221 -16.69 33.79 -15.24
C THR A 221 -15.81 34.54 -14.24
N SER A 222 -15.74 34.06 -13.00
CA SER A 222 -14.89 34.68 -11.97
C SER A 222 -13.40 34.61 -12.30
N ARG A 223 -12.96 33.56 -13.02
CA ARG A 223 -11.55 33.38 -13.42
C ARG A 223 -11.20 34.33 -14.58
N GLU A 224 -12.13 34.52 -15.51
CA GLU A 224 -11.99 35.49 -16.61
C GLU A 224 -11.88 36.92 -16.10
N VAL A 225 -12.67 37.29 -15.09
CA VAL A 225 -12.56 38.60 -14.42
C VAL A 225 -11.17 38.80 -13.81
N VAL A 226 -10.59 37.78 -13.15
CA VAL A 226 -9.23 37.86 -12.61
C VAL A 226 -8.20 38.10 -13.73
N GLY A 227 -8.30 37.36 -14.84
CA GLY A 227 -7.43 37.56 -16.01
C GLY A 227 -7.51 38.98 -16.56
N ALA A 228 -8.72 39.52 -16.73
CA ALA A 228 -8.95 40.88 -17.22
C ALA A 228 -8.42 41.96 -16.26
N GLN A 229 -8.52 41.75 -14.95
CA GLN A 229 -7.98 42.67 -13.94
C GLN A 229 -6.45 42.72 -14.00
N VAL A 230 -5.79 41.55 -14.08
CA VAL A 230 -4.33 41.45 -14.23
C VAL A 230 -3.87 42.14 -15.51
N GLU A 231 -4.56 41.89 -16.63
CA GLU A 231 -4.27 42.54 -17.91
C GLU A 231 -4.36 44.07 -17.84
N ALA A 232 -5.43 44.59 -17.24
CA ALA A 232 -5.65 46.04 -17.10
C ALA A 232 -4.54 46.71 -16.26
N VAL A 233 -4.01 46.04 -15.25
CA VAL A 233 -2.89 46.55 -14.44
C VAL A 233 -1.59 46.52 -15.22
N LEU A 234 -1.26 45.39 -15.86
CA LEU A 234 -0.01 45.25 -16.61
C LEU A 234 0.06 46.20 -17.82
N ARG A 235 -1.06 46.45 -18.51
CA ARG A 235 -1.11 47.38 -19.65
C ARG A 235 -0.75 48.83 -19.33
N ARG A 236 -0.71 49.21 -18.06
CA ARG A 236 -0.26 50.55 -17.65
C ARG A 236 1.24 50.78 -17.89
N VAL A 237 2.04 49.70 -17.89
CA VAL A 237 3.49 49.76 -18.12
C VAL A 237 3.87 49.04 -19.41
N TRP A 238 3.17 47.96 -19.77
CA TRP A 238 3.37 47.20 -21.01
C TRP A 238 2.10 47.25 -21.87
N PRO A 239 1.87 48.31 -22.68
CA PRO A 239 0.61 48.54 -23.37
C PRO A 239 0.17 47.42 -24.33
N ASP A 240 1.12 46.66 -24.85
CA ASP A 240 0.90 45.51 -25.74
C ASP A 240 0.76 44.17 -25.00
N ALA A 241 0.79 44.18 -23.66
CA ALA A 241 0.57 42.99 -22.86
C ALA A 241 -0.84 42.42 -23.08
N THR A 242 -0.92 41.11 -23.27
CA THR A 242 -2.17 40.36 -23.39
C THR A 242 -2.14 39.14 -22.47
N VAL A 243 -3.19 38.94 -21.68
CA VAL A 243 -3.23 37.89 -20.66
C VAL A 243 -4.17 36.77 -21.09
N PHE A 244 -3.65 35.55 -21.12
CA PHE A 244 -4.40 34.36 -21.47
C PHE A 244 -4.49 33.42 -20.28
N ILE A 245 -5.70 32.95 -20.01
CA ILE A 245 -5.93 31.80 -19.13
C ILE A 245 -5.53 30.53 -19.87
N PHE A 246 -4.76 29.66 -19.21
CA PHE A 246 -4.38 28.35 -19.73
C PHE A 246 -4.61 27.25 -18.68
N GLY A 247 -4.15 26.04 -18.98
CA GLY A 247 -4.10 24.93 -18.02
C GLY A 247 -5.48 24.39 -17.64
N SER A 248 -5.65 24.09 -16.36
CA SER A 248 -6.88 23.42 -15.87
C SER A 248 -8.13 24.29 -15.99
N SER A 249 -7.96 25.62 -15.92
CA SER A 249 -9.05 26.59 -16.10
C SER A 249 -9.54 26.61 -17.55
N MET A 250 -8.62 26.57 -18.53
CA MET A 250 -8.94 26.60 -19.95
C MET A 250 -9.54 25.27 -20.45
N THR A 251 -9.07 24.14 -19.91
CA THR A 251 -9.54 22.79 -20.28
C THR A 251 -10.86 22.39 -19.59
N GLY A 252 -11.34 23.17 -18.61
CA GLY A 252 -12.50 22.82 -17.79
C GLY A 252 -12.24 21.64 -16.83
N LEU A 253 -10.97 21.39 -16.52
CA LEU A 253 -10.52 20.34 -15.59
C LEU A 253 -10.18 20.91 -14.19
N CYS A 254 -10.35 22.22 -13.96
CA CYS A 254 -10.14 22.84 -12.66
C CYS A 254 -11.22 22.41 -11.64
N THR A 255 -10.95 22.60 -10.35
CA THR A 255 -11.97 22.57 -9.30
C THR A 255 -12.49 23.99 -9.06
N ALA A 256 -13.60 24.15 -8.33
CA ALA A 256 -14.15 25.46 -8.01
C ALA A 256 -13.12 26.41 -7.35
N THR A 257 -12.25 25.87 -6.49
CA THR A 257 -11.22 26.62 -5.76
C THR A 257 -9.80 26.45 -6.32
N GLY A 258 -9.63 25.75 -7.45
CA GLY A 258 -8.30 25.46 -8.00
C GLY A 258 -7.59 26.68 -8.56
N ASP A 259 -6.26 26.59 -8.69
CA ASP A 259 -5.40 27.67 -9.17
C ASP A 259 -5.80 28.20 -10.57
N ILE A 260 -5.50 29.46 -10.84
CA ILE A 260 -5.63 30.10 -12.16
C ILE A 260 -4.24 30.25 -12.76
N ASP A 261 -4.00 29.55 -13.86
CA ASP A 261 -2.75 29.66 -14.62
C ASP A 261 -2.89 30.77 -15.69
N LEU A 262 -2.04 31.80 -15.62
CA LEU A 262 -2.02 32.94 -16.54
C LEU A 262 -0.72 33.00 -17.34
N CYS A 263 -0.82 33.21 -18.64
CA CYS A 263 0.31 33.52 -19.50
C CYS A 263 0.14 34.95 -20.05
N VAL A 264 1.12 35.80 -19.79
CA VAL A 264 1.18 37.15 -20.34
C VAL A 264 2.06 37.13 -21.57
N LEU A 265 1.51 37.49 -22.74
CA LEU A 265 2.30 37.74 -23.93
C LEU A 265 2.65 39.23 -23.98
N VAL A 266 3.93 39.54 -24.16
CA VAL A 266 4.45 40.91 -24.28
C VAL A 266 5.41 40.98 -25.47
N PRO A 267 4.89 41.22 -26.70
CA PRO A 267 5.70 41.30 -27.91
C PRO A 267 6.87 42.30 -27.83
N SER A 268 6.68 43.42 -27.14
CA SER A 268 7.68 44.45 -26.90
C SER A 268 8.85 43.98 -26.02
N SER A 269 8.68 42.88 -25.28
CA SER A 269 9.70 42.29 -24.40
C SER A 269 9.76 40.77 -24.60
N PRO A 270 10.38 40.28 -25.70
CA PRO A 270 10.28 38.89 -26.15
C PRO A 270 11.18 37.90 -25.37
N VAL A 271 11.43 38.15 -24.09
CA VAL A 271 12.19 37.26 -23.20
C VAL A 271 11.37 36.02 -22.86
N ARG A 272 12.01 34.85 -22.71
CA ARG A 272 11.35 33.55 -22.55
C ARG A 272 12.09 32.65 -21.57
N GLY A 273 11.42 31.57 -21.15
CA GLY A 273 12.03 30.54 -20.31
C GLY A 273 12.67 31.12 -19.06
N ALA A 274 13.85 30.64 -18.69
CA ALA A 274 14.57 31.13 -17.52
C ALA A 274 14.91 32.64 -17.59
N ASP A 275 15.09 33.19 -18.79
CA ASP A 275 15.49 34.59 -19.00
C ASP A 275 14.35 35.58 -18.72
N SER A 276 13.09 35.12 -18.63
CA SER A 276 11.94 35.97 -18.30
C SER A 276 11.88 36.34 -16.81
N SER A 277 12.79 35.84 -15.97
CA SER A 277 12.75 36.05 -14.52
C SER A 277 12.86 37.53 -14.10
N ALA A 278 13.62 38.35 -14.83
CA ALA A 278 13.76 39.77 -14.52
C ALA A 278 12.45 40.51 -14.81
N LEU A 279 11.91 40.31 -16.02
CA LEU A 279 10.63 40.90 -16.43
C LEU A 279 9.48 40.48 -15.50
N LEU A 280 9.44 39.22 -15.07
CA LEU A 280 8.44 38.76 -14.09
C LEU A 280 8.60 39.43 -12.72
N ALA A 281 9.82 39.76 -12.31
CA ALA A 281 10.05 40.50 -11.07
C ALA A 281 9.53 41.94 -11.18
N ASP A 282 9.79 42.61 -12.31
CA ASP A 282 9.26 43.95 -12.57
C ASP A 282 7.72 43.94 -12.63
N MET A 283 7.14 42.92 -13.28
CA MET A 283 5.69 42.72 -13.31
C MET A 283 5.11 42.44 -11.93
N HIS A 284 5.78 41.65 -11.09
CA HIS A 284 5.35 41.37 -9.71
C HIS A 284 5.36 42.63 -8.85
N GLU A 285 6.41 43.44 -8.94
CA GLU A 285 6.50 44.72 -8.24
C GLU A 285 5.36 45.65 -8.66
N HIS A 286 5.15 45.79 -9.98
CA HIS A 286 4.06 46.62 -10.51
C HIS A 286 2.67 46.10 -10.12
N LEU A 287 2.42 44.79 -10.21
CA LEU A 287 1.16 44.17 -9.76
C LEU A 287 0.93 44.43 -8.28
N SER A 288 1.96 44.38 -7.44
CA SER A 288 1.86 44.58 -5.99
C SER A 288 1.41 45.99 -5.61
N LEU A 289 1.60 46.99 -6.48
CA LEU A 289 1.13 48.36 -6.26
C LEU A 289 -0.39 48.51 -6.38
N TYR A 290 -1.03 47.69 -7.22
CA TYR A 290 -2.47 47.81 -7.54
C TYR A 290 -3.30 46.62 -7.04
N MET A 291 -2.66 45.47 -6.82
CA MET A 291 -3.27 44.21 -6.40
C MET A 291 -2.42 43.57 -5.29
N PRO A 292 -2.31 44.22 -4.12
CA PRO A 292 -1.46 43.73 -3.04
C PRO A 292 -1.93 42.35 -2.56
N SER A 293 -0.99 41.42 -2.47
CA SER A 293 -1.27 40.03 -2.16
C SER A 293 -0.27 39.50 -1.13
N SER A 294 -0.77 39.18 0.06
CA SER A 294 0.04 38.64 1.17
C SER A 294 0.66 37.31 0.76
N GLY A 295 1.99 37.22 0.85
CA GLY A 295 2.72 36.01 0.48
C GLY A 295 2.94 35.82 -1.03
N SER A 296 2.68 36.84 -1.86
CA SER A 296 3.06 36.79 -3.28
C SER A 296 4.58 36.69 -3.45
N VAL A 297 5.02 35.88 -4.41
CA VAL A 297 6.44 35.55 -4.58
C VAL A 297 6.77 35.25 -6.04
N VAL A 298 7.98 35.64 -6.46
CA VAL A 298 8.55 35.28 -7.76
C VAL A 298 9.40 34.02 -7.62
N VAL A 299 9.01 32.95 -8.30
CA VAL A 299 9.76 31.70 -8.38
C VAL A 299 10.73 31.78 -9.56
N ARG A 300 11.96 32.24 -9.30
CA ARG A 300 12.96 32.59 -10.33
C ARG A 300 13.67 31.39 -10.96
N ASN A 301 14.00 30.38 -10.17
CA ASN A 301 14.92 29.30 -10.58
C ASN A 301 14.23 28.10 -11.25
N ALA A 302 13.01 28.28 -11.78
CA ALA A 302 12.29 27.25 -12.51
C ALA A 302 12.57 27.36 -14.02
N ARG A 303 12.35 26.27 -14.77
CA ARG A 303 12.46 26.28 -16.25
C ARG A 303 11.59 27.38 -16.88
N ILE A 304 10.36 27.50 -16.38
CA ILE A 304 9.47 28.61 -16.64
C ILE A 304 9.28 29.31 -15.29
N PRO A 305 9.91 30.47 -15.06
CA PRO A 305 9.70 31.25 -13.85
C PRO A 305 8.22 31.68 -13.77
N VAL A 306 7.70 31.76 -12.55
CA VAL A 306 6.30 32.16 -12.31
C VAL A 306 6.21 33.15 -11.16
N VAL A 307 5.24 34.05 -11.24
CA VAL A 307 4.81 34.87 -10.11
C VAL A 307 3.59 34.20 -9.49
N LYS A 308 3.65 33.92 -8.20
CA LYS A 308 2.52 33.39 -7.42
C LYS A 308 1.82 34.54 -6.72
N LEU A 309 0.55 34.73 -7.00
CA LEU A 309 -0.34 35.74 -6.40
C LEU A 309 -1.52 35.05 -5.72
N GLN A 310 -2.20 35.79 -4.86
CA GLN A 310 -3.56 35.50 -4.43
C GLN A 310 -4.45 36.70 -4.80
N VAL A 311 -5.46 36.45 -5.65
CA VAL A 311 -6.42 37.45 -6.12
C VAL A 311 -7.82 36.94 -5.80
N HIS A 312 -8.56 37.69 -4.97
CA HIS A 312 -9.80 37.22 -4.35
C HIS A 312 -9.57 35.87 -3.62
N GLN A 313 -10.40 34.86 -3.88
CA GLN A 313 -10.25 33.50 -3.36
C GLN A 313 -9.29 32.60 -4.15
N PHE A 314 -8.70 33.08 -5.25
CA PHE A 314 -7.90 32.25 -6.15
C PHE A 314 -6.40 32.45 -5.96
N HIS A 315 -5.66 31.35 -5.96
CA HIS A 315 -4.23 31.36 -6.22
C HIS A 315 -3.98 31.51 -7.72
N VAL A 316 -3.06 32.38 -8.10
CA VAL A 316 -2.74 32.72 -9.48
C VAL A 316 -1.27 32.44 -9.74
N ASP A 317 -0.99 31.59 -10.73
CA ASP A 317 0.36 31.34 -11.24
C ASP A 317 0.52 32.06 -12.58
N LEU A 318 1.33 33.12 -12.61
CA LEU A 318 1.55 33.96 -13.79
C LEU A 318 2.93 33.71 -14.39
N CYS A 319 2.97 33.37 -15.68
CA CYS A 319 4.19 33.26 -16.48
C CYS A 319 4.16 34.24 -17.66
N VAL A 320 5.30 34.47 -18.31
CA VAL A 320 5.44 35.38 -19.44
C VAL A 320 5.92 34.64 -20.69
N ASN A 321 5.33 34.96 -21.85
CA ASN A 321 5.75 34.52 -23.18
C ASN A 321 5.88 32.98 -23.34
N ASN A 322 5.09 32.22 -22.57
CA ASN A 322 5.02 30.77 -22.63
C ASN A 322 3.86 30.31 -23.51
N THR A 323 3.95 30.64 -24.80
CA THR A 323 3.04 30.26 -25.89
C THR A 323 2.75 28.75 -25.93
N ALA A 324 3.75 27.90 -25.73
CA ALA A 324 3.57 26.44 -25.72
C ALA A 324 2.47 25.98 -24.74
N ALA A 325 2.32 26.65 -23.59
CA ALA A 325 1.25 26.35 -22.64
C ALA A 325 -0.15 26.68 -23.18
N LEU A 326 -0.28 27.71 -24.02
CA LEU A 326 -1.53 28.07 -24.70
C LEU A 326 -1.93 27.00 -25.72
N TRP A 327 -0.98 26.60 -26.57
CA TRP A 327 -1.17 25.54 -27.58
C TRP A 327 -1.52 24.20 -26.94
N ASN A 328 -0.78 23.78 -25.92
CA ASN A 328 -1.05 22.55 -25.17
C ASN A 328 -2.45 22.56 -24.54
N SER A 329 -2.86 23.68 -23.95
CA SER A 329 -4.18 23.82 -23.34
C SER A 329 -5.28 23.74 -24.40
N GLN A 330 -5.11 24.43 -25.54
CA GLN A 330 -6.06 24.39 -26.65
C GLN A 330 -6.19 23.00 -27.27
N LEU A 331 -5.08 22.28 -27.45
CA LEU A 331 -5.09 20.90 -27.92
C LEU A 331 -5.91 19.99 -27.00
N VAL A 332 -5.64 20.03 -25.69
CA VAL A 332 -6.39 19.24 -24.71
C VAL A 332 -7.87 19.66 -24.68
N ALA A 333 -8.16 20.96 -24.66
CA ALA A 333 -9.54 21.43 -24.66
C ALA A 333 -10.32 20.94 -25.89
N THR A 334 -9.66 20.89 -27.06
CA THR A 334 -10.25 20.40 -28.30
C THR A 334 -10.52 18.89 -28.23
N PHE A 335 -9.60 18.08 -27.68
CA PHE A 335 -9.88 16.67 -27.39
C PHE A 335 -11.11 16.50 -26.49
N LEU A 336 -11.15 17.23 -25.36
CA LEU A 336 -12.24 17.13 -24.38
C LEU A 336 -13.60 17.57 -24.96
N ALA A 337 -13.61 18.56 -25.85
CA ALA A 337 -14.81 19.03 -26.53
C ALA A 337 -15.29 18.07 -27.63
N THR A 338 -14.35 17.45 -28.36
CA THR A 338 -14.64 16.56 -29.49
C THR A 338 -15.18 15.20 -29.03
N PHE A 339 -14.75 14.71 -27.86
CA PHE A 339 -15.06 13.37 -27.37
C PHE A 339 -15.83 13.40 -26.04
N PRO A 340 -17.18 13.31 -26.07
CA PRO A 340 -17.99 13.26 -24.86
C PRO A 340 -17.59 12.12 -23.90
N GLY A 341 -17.57 12.40 -22.59
CA GLY A 341 -17.12 11.48 -21.54
C GLY A 341 -15.63 11.52 -21.22
N LEU A 342 -14.79 12.06 -22.13
CA LEU A 342 -13.34 12.16 -21.92
C LEU A 342 -12.98 13.10 -20.76
N ARG A 343 -13.76 14.16 -20.54
CA ARG A 343 -13.56 15.11 -19.43
C ARG A 343 -13.75 14.43 -18.08
N GLY A 344 -14.87 13.72 -17.89
CA GLY A 344 -15.17 12.98 -16.66
C GLY A 344 -14.11 11.94 -16.35
N LEU A 345 -13.67 11.21 -17.38
CA LEU A 345 -12.59 10.23 -17.27
C LEU A 345 -11.27 10.88 -16.82
N CYS A 346 -10.84 11.96 -17.49
CA CYS A 346 -9.63 12.69 -17.12
C CYS A 346 -9.70 13.23 -15.68
N ALA A 347 -10.85 13.76 -15.27
CA ALA A 347 -11.07 14.24 -13.91
C ALA A 347 -10.95 13.12 -12.86
N ARG A 348 -11.56 11.95 -13.12
CA ARG A 348 -11.51 10.78 -12.23
C ARG A 348 -10.10 10.17 -12.15
N VAL A 349 -9.39 10.04 -13.26
CA VAL A 349 -7.99 9.57 -13.26
C VAL A 349 -7.08 10.57 -12.52
N ARG A 350 -7.32 11.87 -12.65
CA ARG A 350 -6.58 12.88 -11.87
C ARG A 350 -6.90 12.82 -10.39
N ALA A 351 -8.17 12.64 -10.02
CA ALA A 351 -8.56 12.47 -8.62
C ALA A 351 -7.92 11.21 -8.01
N TRP A 352 -7.88 10.11 -8.76
CA TRP A 352 -7.13 8.90 -8.43
C TRP A 352 -5.65 9.21 -8.21
N ALA A 353 -4.98 9.78 -9.21
CA ALA A 353 -3.55 10.08 -9.15
C ALA A 353 -3.20 11.05 -8.00
N HIS A 354 -4.05 12.05 -7.74
CA HIS A 354 -3.89 12.97 -6.62
C HIS A 354 -4.04 12.26 -5.27
N GLY A 355 -5.11 11.47 -5.10
CA GLY A 355 -5.35 10.69 -3.89
C GLY A 355 -4.19 9.74 -3.61
N ARG A 356 -3.64 9.11 -4.65
CA ARG A 356 -2.48 8.22 -4.57
C ARG A 356 -1.13 8.93 -4.51
N ALA A 357 -1.08 10.25 -4.34
CA ALA A 357 0.15 11.03 -4.26
C ALA A 357 1.11 10.79 -5.46
N LEU A 358 0.55 10.62 -6.66
CA LEU A 358 1.27 10.44 -7.92
C LEU A 358 1.42 11.74 -8.71
N ILE A 359 0.72 12.80 -8.29
CA ILE A 359 0.84 14.15 -8.85
C ILE A 359 1.85 14.94 -8.03
N LYS A 360 2.67 15.73 -8.73
CA LYS A 360 3.67 16.62 -8.13
C LYS A 360 3.05 17.51 -7.04
N SER A 361 3.62 17.46 -5.84
CA SER A 361 3.26 18.30 -4.69
C SER A 361 4.48 18.53 -3.80
N ALA A 362 4.36 19.36 -2.76
CA ALA A 362 5.44 19.55 -1.77
C ALA A 362 5.86 18.23 -1.11
N ALA A 363 4.91 17.31 -0.89
CA ALA A 363 5.16 15.99 -0.32
C ALA A 363 5.56 14.92 -1.36
N ALA A 364 5.40 15.20 -2.66
CA ALA A 364 5.67 14.28 -3.76
C ALA A 364 6.45 14.98 -4.89
N GLY A 365 7.71 15.34 -4.63
CA GLY A 365 8.51 16.18 -5.52
C GLY A 365 8.92 15.52 -6.86
N HIS A 366 9.06 14.18 -6.88
CA HIS A 366 9.46 13.40 -8.06
C HIS A 366 8.28 12.68 -8.70
N SER A 367 7.23 13.43 -9.05
CA SER A 367 5.96 12.89 -9.53
C SER A 367 5.56 13.56 -10.85
N LEU A 368 4.65 12.93 -11.60
CA LEU A 368 4.13 13.51 -12.84
C LEU A 368 3.30 14.76 -12.55
N SER A 369 3.20 15.65 -13.54
CA SER A 369 2.26 16.76 -13.46
C SER A 369 0.83 16.28 -13.70
N SER A 370 -0.15 17.07 -13.26
CA SER A 370 -1.56 16.88 -13.61
C SER A 370 -1.77 16.79 -15.13
N TYR A 371 -1.03 17.61 -15.90
CA TYR A 371 -1.05 17.61 -17.36
C TYR A 371 -0.55 16.27 -17.95
N ALA A 372 0.57 15.75 -17.45
CA ALA A 372 1.11 14.47 -17.91
C ALA A 372 0.12 13.31 -17.72
N PHE A 373 -0.65 13.29 -16.62
CA PHE A 373 -1.71 12.29 -16.43
C PHE A 373 -2.84 12.38 -17.46
N VAL A 374 -3.21 13.60 -17.89
CA VAL A 374 -4.17 13.76 -18.99
C VAL A 374 -3.60 13.16 -20.27
N LEU A 375 -2.33 13.43 -20.60
CA LEU A 375 -1.69 12.84 -21.77
C LEU A 375 -1.58 11.31 -21.69
N LEU A 376 -1.37 10.72 -20.50
CA LEU A 376 -1.40 9.26 -20.34
C LEU A 376 -2.77 8.66 -20.69
N VAL A 377 -3.87 9.36 -20.36
CA VAL A 377 -5.22 8.95 -20.73
C VAL A 377 -5.43 9.07 -22.24
N LEU A 378 -5.06 10.22 -22.82
CA LEU A 378 -5.21 10.47 -24.26
C LEU A 378 -4.40 9.44 -25.08
N HIS A 379 -3.13 9.25 -24.74
CA HIS A 379 -2.26 8.29 -25.43
C HIS A 379 -2.79 6.85 -25.34
N TRP A 380 -3.26 6.42 -24.16
CA TRP A 380 -3.86 5.10 -24.00
C TRP A 380 -5.05 4.91 -24.94
N LEU A 381 -5.97 5.88 -24.99
CA LEU A 381 -7.14 5.80 -25.86
C LEU A 381 -6.76 5.81 -27.34
N GLN A 382 -5.75 6.60 -27.74
CA GLN A 382 -5.21 6.59 -29.11
C GLN A 382 -4.61 5.24 -29.47
N ALA A 383 -3.77 4.67 -28.60
CA ALA A 383 -3.17 3.35 -28.79
C ALA A 383 -4.22 2.22 -28.91
N ARG A 384 -5.41 2.43 -28.35
CA ARG A 384 -6.55 1.50 -28.45
C ARG A 384 -7.50 1.76 -29.62
N GLY A 385 -7.30 2.86 -30.34
CA GLY A 385 -8.11 3.28 -31.49
C GLY A 385 -9.41 3.99 -31.12
N PHE A 386 -9.53 4.51 -29.89
CA PHE A 386 -10.70 5.30 -29.45
C PHE A 386 -10.54 6.80 -29.73
N LEU A 387 -9.31 7.27 -29.91
CA LEU A 387 -8.98 8.65 -30.26
C LEU A 387 -8.03 8.68 -31.47
N PRO A 388 -8.08 9.75 -32.29
CA PRO A 388 -7.13 9.97 -33.37
C PRO A 388 -5.78 10.43 -32.82
N PHE A 389 -4.68 10.08 -33.50
CA PHE A 389 -3.38 10.73 -33.31
C PHE A 389 -3.40 12.08 -34.03
N VAL A 390 -3.00 13.15 -33.34
CA VAL A 390 -3.10 14.54 -33.83
C VAL A 390 -1.73 15.21 -33.75
N ASP A 391 -1.19 15.61 -34.89
CA ASP A 391 0.06 16.36 -35.01
C ASP A 391 -0.27 17.81 -35.34
N VAL A 392 -0.03 18.72 -34.40
CA VAL A 392 -0.35 20.14 -34.57
C VAL A 392 0.93 20.88 -34.94
N GLU A 393 0.90 21.63 -36.02
CA GLU A 393 2.00 22.53 -36.37
C GLU A 393 2.08 23.68 -35.35
N TYR A 394 3.13 23.67 -34.52
CA TYR A 394 3.33 24.65 -33.47
C TYR A 394 3.95 25.95 -34.02
N ASP A 395 3.27 27.08 -33.77
CA ASP A 395 3.80 28.42 -33.99
C ASP A 395 4.09 29.13 -32.66
N ASP A 396 5.36 29.51 -32.46
CA ASP A 396 5.84 30.18 -31.25
C ASP A 396 5.68 31.71 -31.30
N ALA A 397 4.95 32.28 -32.27
CA ALA A 397 4.75 33.72 -32.37
C ALA A 397 4.08 34.33 -31.11
N LEU A 398 4.64 35.44 -30.60
CA LEU A 398 4.05 36.22 -29.48
C LEU A 398 2.81 37.01 -29.87
N THR A 399 2.52 37.07 -31.18
CA THR A 399 1.30 37.67 -31.74
C THR A 399 0.18 36.65 -31.91
N ALA A 400 0.35 35.41 -31.45
CA ALA A 400 -0.67 34.38 -31.53
C ALA A 400 -1.96 34.83 -30.81
N THR A 401 -3.10 34.65 -31.48
CA THR A 401 -4.43 34.88 -30.91
C THR A 401 -5.06 33.56 -30.50
N ARG A 402 -5.99 33.61 -29.54
CA ARG A 402 -6.75 32.43 -29.11
C ARG A 402 -7.44 31.74 -30.31
N ASP A 403 -8.04 32.53 -31.19
CA ASP A 403 -8.74 32.01 -32.37
C ASP A 403 -7.79 31.39 -33.40
N GLY A 404 -6.59 31.97 -33.57
CA GLY A 404 -5.55 31.43 -34.45
C GLY A 404 -5.08 30.06 -33.99
N ILE A 405 -4.75 29.92 -32.69
CA ILE A 405 -4.37 28.63 -32.10
C ILE A 405 -5.51 27.62 -32.22
N ALA A 406 -6.75 28.02 -31.91
CA ALA A 406 -7.91 27.15 -32.01
C ALA A 406 -8.16 26.66 -33.45
N THR A 407 -7.96 27.53 -34.44
CA THR A 407 -8.12 27.19 -35.86
C THR A 407 -7.05 26.20 -36.32
N ALA A 408 -5.78 26.43 -35.96
CA ALA A 408 -4.68 25.52 -36.29
C ALA A 408 -4.89 24.13 -35.69
N VAL A 409 -5.28 24.07 -34.41
CA VAL A 409 -5.60 22.82 -33.73
C VAL A 409 -6.80 22.13 -34.41
N ALA A 410 -7.88 22.85 -34.73
CA ALA A 410 -9.04 22.27 -35.41
C ALA A 410 -8.68 21.70 -36.80
N SER A 411 -7.78 22.36 -37.55
CA SER A 411 -7.27 21.84 -38.82
C SER A 411 -6.55 20.51 -38.64
N ALA A 412 -5.68 20.42 -37.63
CA ALA A 412 -4.96 19.17 -37.34
C ALA A 412 -5.92 18.02 -36.98
N PHE A 413 -7.03 18.27 -36.28
CA PHE A 413 -8.06 17.26 -36.03
C PHE A 413 -8.80 16.84 -37.30
N ALA A 414 -9.05 17.77 -38.22
CA ALA A 414 -9.71 17.48 -39.49
C ALA A 414 -8.83 16.63 -40.42
N GLU A 415 -7.51 16.78 -40.34
CA GLU A 415 -6.52 16.00 -41.08
C GLU A 415 -6.20 14.64 -40.44
N ALA A 416 -6.47 14.49 -39.15
CA ALA A 416 -6.20 13.27 -38.41
C ALA A 416 -7.07 12.08 -38.86
N VAL A 417 -6.48 10.88 -38.84
CA VAL A 417 -7.20 9.64 -39.17
C VAL A 417 -8.30 9.38 -38.12
N PRO A 418 -9.58 9.24 -38.50
CA PRO A 418 -10.66 8.99 -37.56
C PRO A 418 -10.44 7.76 -36.68
N PRO A 419 -10.90 7.77 -35.42
CA PRO A 419 -10.76 6.63 -34.53
C PRO A 419 -11.55 5.42 -35.06
N ALA A 420 -10.99 4.23 -34.90
CA ALA A 420 -11.60 2.98 -35.33
C ALA A 420 -12.75 2.50 -34.41
N LYS A 421 -12.86 3.07 -33.21
CA LYS A 421 -13.83 2.68 -32.17
C LYS A 421 -14.47 3.91 -31.53
N ALA A 422 -15.70 3.76 -31.04
CA ALA A 422 -16.36 4.80 -30.27
C ALA A 422 -15.83 4.83 -28.83
N LEU A 423 -15.61 6.02 -28.27
CA LEU A 423 -15.13 6.19 -26.88
C LEU A 423 -16.07 5.55 -25.85
N ALA A 424 -17.37 5.49 -26.12
CA ALA A 424 -18.36 4.87 -25.24
C ALA A 424 -18.12 3.36 -25.00
N ASP A 425 -17.38 2.70 -25.90
CA ASP A 425 -17.03 1.28 -25.81
C ASP A 425 -15.71 1.05 -25.04
N ALA A 426 -15.05 2.10 -24.57
CA ALA A 426 -13.79 1.99 -23.85
C ALA A 426 -14.00 1.37 -22.45
N ASP A 427 -13.23 0.33 -22.14
CA ASP A 427 -13.12 -0.21 -20.79
C ASP A 427 -12.09 0.59 -19.99
N VAL A 428 -12.53 1.36 -19.01
CA VAL A 428 -11.67 2.20 -18.16
C VAL A 428 -10.65 1.36 -17.39
N LEU A 429 -10.95 0.10 -17.05
CA LEU A 429 -9.97 -0.76 -16.39
C LEU A 429 -8.73 -0.97 -17.27
N ASP A 430 -8.91 -1.00 -18.59
CA ASP A 430 -7.84 -1.22 -19.53
C ASP A 430 -6.79 -0.09 -19.51
N PHE A 431 -7.12 1.11 -19.03
CA PHE A 431 -6.12 2.15 -18.75
C PHE A 431 -5.04 1.63 -17.80
N PHE A 432 -5.45 0.99 -16.70
CA PHE A 432 -4.54 0.43 -15.72
C PHE A 432 -3.78 -0.77 -16.28
N VAL A 433 -4.44 -1.66 -17.03
CA VAL A 433 -3.79 -2.83 -17.64
C VAL A 433 -2.76 -2.40 -18.69
N TYR A 434 -3.07 -1.39 -19.51
CA TYR A 434 -2.20 -0.87 -20.54
C TYR A 434 -0.89 -0.34 -19.94
N TRP A 435 -0.98 0.55 -18.96
CA TRP A 435 0.20 1.13 -18.31
C TRP A 435 0.90 0.19 -17.34
N ALA A 436 0.24 -0.85 -16.83
CA ALA A 436 0.89 -1.89 -16.03
C ALA A 436 1.72 -2.84 -16.90
N ALA A 437 1.24 -3.20 -18.10
CA ALA A 437 1.67 -4.43 -18.76
C ALA A 437 1.81 -4.39 -20.29
N ASP A 438 1.15 -3.47 -21.01
CA ASP A 438 1.24 -3.41 -22.48
C ASP A 438 2.25 -2.39 -22.96
N PHE A 439 2.29 -1.20 -22.36
CA PHE A 439 3.21 -0.15 -22.79
C PHE A 439 4.66 -0.61 -22.58
N ALA A 440 5.42 -0.66 -23.67
CA ALA A 440 6.80 -1.11 -23.65
C ALA A 440 7.73 0.02 -23.17
N PHE A 441 7.75 0.29 -21.86
CA PHE A 441 8.57 1.34 -21.23
C PHE A 441 10.03 1.32 -21.66
N SER A 442 10.58 0.15 -21.99
CA SER A 442 11.97 0.04 -22.44
C SER A 442 12.21 0.65 -23.82
N THR A 443 11.26 0.59 -24.74
CA THR A 443 11.50 0.85 -26.17
C THR A 443 10.63 1.94 -26.77
N ASP A 444 9.49 2.24 -26.16
CA ASP A 444 8.45 3.06 -26.79
C ASP A 444 8.38 4.46 -26.19
N VAL A 445 8.00 5.43 -27.01
CA VAL A 445 7.71 6.81 -26.61
C VAL A 445 6.21 7.02 -26.68
N ALA A 446 5.60 7.45 -25.56
CA ALA A 446 4.21 7.83 -25.55
C ALA A 446 4.07 9.23 -26.16
N SER A 447 3.38 9.33 -27.30
CA SER A 447 3.14 10.57 -28.03
C SER A 447 1.67 10.66 -28.42
N LEU A 448 1.16 11.89 -28.50
CA LEU A 448 -0.19 12.13 -29.02
C LEU A 448 -0.23 12.32 -30.54
N ARG A 449 0.93 12.50 -31.15
CA ARG A 449 1.09 12.81 -32.58
C ARG A 449 1.28 11.54 -33.40
N ARG A 450 1.98 10.56 -32.83
CA ARG A 450 2.41 9.34 -33.54
C ARG A 450 2.39 8.10 -32.67
N ALA A 451 2.02 6.98 -33.27
CA ALA A 451 1.95 5.67 -32.61
C ALA A 451 3.29 4.90 -32.63
N ASP A 452 4.20 5.23 -33.54
CA ASP A 452 5.35 4.42 -33.92
C ASP A 452 6.69 4.91 -33.37
N LEU A 453 6.68 5.92 -32.49
CA LEU A 453 7.90 6.50 -31.93
C LEU A 453 8.61 5.52 -31.00
N LYS A 454 9.92 5.36 -31.23
CA LYS A 454 10.81 4.50 -30.47
C LYS A 454 11.96 5.29 -29.87
N LYS A 455 12.42 4.82 -28.71
CA LYS A 455 13.57 5.40 -28.03
C LYS A 455 14.86 5.09 -28.78
N PRO A 456 15.84 6.01 -28.74
CA PRO A 456 17.15 5.76 -29.35
C PRO A 456 17.91 4.63 -28.65
N LYS A 457 17.66 4.38 -27.35
CA LYS A 457 18.24 3.27 -26.59
C LYS A 457 17.20 2.64 -25.66
N PRO A 458 17.23 1.30 -25.47
CA PRO A 458 16.33 0.65 -24.53
C PRO A 458 16.59 1.08 -23.08
N VAL A 459 15.64 1.78 -22.45
CA VAL A 459 15.71 2.22 -21.06
C VAL A 459 14.33 2.08 -20.42
N PRO A 460 14.16 1.36 -19.30
CA PRO A 460 12.86 1.00 -18.71
C PRO A 460 12.22 2.16 -17.94
N ILE A 461 12.23 3.35 -18.54
CA ILE A 461 11.66 4.58 -17.99
C ILE A 461 10.44 5.05 -18.77
N LEU A 462 9.53 5.80 -18.17
CA LEU A 462 8.48 6.47 -18.93
C LEU A 462 9.09 7.58 -19.80
N GLU A 463 8.81 7.54 -21.10
CA GLU A 463 9.10 8.63 -22.03
C GLU A 463 7.78 9.10 -22.62
N LEU A 464 7.37 10.29 -22.20
CA LEU A 464 6.10 10.91 -22.56
C LEU A 464 6.42 12.23 -23.26
N GLU A 465 6.31 12.23 -24.58
CA GLU A 465 6.54 13.41 -25.44
C GLU A 465 5.49 14.48 -25.14
N ASP A 466 5.92 15.73 -24.98
CA ASP A 466 5.02 16.88 -25.03
C ASP A 466 4.60 17.12 -26.50
N PRO A 467 3.30 17.20 -26.81
CA PRO A 467 2.84 17.26 -28.20
C PRO A 467 3.14 18.59 -28.90
N ILE A 468 3.57 19.62 -28.17
CA ILE A 468 3.96 20.92 -28.71
C ILE A 468 5.47 21.12 -28.58
N GLU A 469 6.03 20.83 -27.40
CA GLU A 469 7.48 20.92 -27.17
C GLU A 469 8.16 19.55 -27.41
N LEU A 470 8.39 19.18 -28.67
CA LEU A 470 8.76 17.79 -29.05
C LEU A 470 10.04 17.23 -28.36
N ASP A 471 10.99 18.08 -28.00
CA ASP A 471 12.21 17.67 -27.28
C ASP A 471 11.98 17.44 -25.77
N ARG A 472 10.77 17.73 -25.28
CA ARG A 472 10.43 17.66 -23.85
C ARG A 472 9.82 16.30 -23.51
N ASN A 473 10.54 15.53 -22.71
CA ASN A 473 10.01 14.34 -22.05
C ASN A 473 9.41 14.68 -20.67
N LEU A 474 8.09 14.58 -20.52
CA LEU A 474 7.37 14.79 -19.27
C LEU A 474 7.57 13.67 -18.24
N GLY A 475 8.11 12.52 -18.64
CA GLY A 475 8.53 11.44 -17.74
C GLY A 475 9.81 11.74 -16.94
N THR A 476 10.57 12.77 -17.32
CA THR A 476 11.83 13.16 -16.65
C THR A 476 11.67 13.55 -15.19
N TYR A 477 10.47 13.95 -14.75
CA TYR A 477 10.17 14.26 -13.36
C TYR A 477 10.22 13.03 -12.43
N LEU A 478 10.11 11.82 -12.99
CA LEU A 478 10.09 10.58 -12.22
C LEU A 478 11.49 10.03 -12.01
N ASN A 479 11.93 9.96 -10.75
CA ASN A 479 13.09 9.18 -10.38
C ASN A 479 12.77 7.66 -10.39
N ARG A 480 13.78 6.79 -10.23
CA ARG A 480 13.59 5.32 -10.25
C ARG A 480 12.53 4.82 -9.26
N PHE A 481 12.49 5.40 -8.06
CA PHE A 481 11.51 5.02 -7.03
C PHE A 481 10.10 5.41 -7.47
N SER A 482 9.88 6.66 -7.89
CA SER A 482 8.58 7.14 -8.33
C SER A 482 8.07 6.42 -9.57
N GLN A 483 8.94 6.03 -10.50
CA GLN A 483 8.56 5.21 -11.65
C GLN A 483 8.07 3.82 -11.23
N ARG A 484 8.77 3.19 -10.29
CA ARG A 484 8.32 1.92 -9.71
C ARG A 484 6.97 2.10 -9.01
N THR A 485 6.81 3.16 -8.21
CA THR A 485 5.57 3.47 -7.51
C THR A 485 4.40 3.69 -8.46
N LEU A 486 4.61 4.46 -9.54
CA LEU A 486 3.59 4.67 -10.58
C LEU A 486 3.14 3.34 -11.20
N ARG A 487 4.09 2.48 -11.58
CA ARG A 487 3.79 1.16 -12.16
C ARG A 487 3.07 0.24 -11.18
N MET A 488 3.51 0.22 -9.92
CA MET A 488 2.84 -0.56 -8.89
C MET A 488 1.41 -0.06 -8.64
N GLU A 489 1.13 1.24 -8.71
CA GLU A 489 -0.24 1.77 -8.59
C GLU A 489 -1.15 1.37 -9.75
N PHE A 490 -0.62 1.19 -10.97
CA PHE A 490 -1.41 0.59 -12.06
C PHE A 490 -1.74 -0.89 -11.78
N VAL A 491 -0.77 -1.66 -11.30
CA VAL A 491 -1.01 -3.06 -10.89
C VAL A 491 -1.99 -3.13 -9.71
N ARG A 492 -1.90 -2.20 -8.75
CA ARG A 492 -2.80 -2.07 -7.60
C ARG A 492 -4.25 -2.00 -8.04
N ALA A 493 -4.53 -1.11 -8.98
CA ALA A 493 -5.89 -0.91 -9.48
C ALA A 493 -6.43 -2.20 -10.11
N CYS A 494 -5.60 -2.92 -10.86
CA CYS A 494 -5.95 -4.22 -11.45
C CYS A 494 -6.26 -5.27 -10.37
N VAL A 495 -5.41 -5.39 -9.35
CA VAL A 495 -5.60 -6.36 -8.25
C VAL A 495 -6.87 -6.05 -7.46
N LEU A 496 -7.11 -4.79 -7.11
CA LEU A 496 -8.32 -4.37 -6.39
C LEU A 496 -9.59 -4.62 -7.19
N ALA A 497 -9.57 -4.34 -8.50
CA ALA A 497 -10.71 -4.61 -9.36
C ALA A 497 -11.02 -6.11 -9.42
N ARG A 498 -9.99 -6.96 -9.49
CA ARG A 498 -10.15 -8.42 -9.42
C ARG A 498 -10.70 -8.89 -8.08
N GLN A 499 -10.21 -8.34 -6.97
CA GLN A 499 -10.72 -8.65 -5.62
C GLN A 499 -12.19 -8.26 -5.45
N ALA A 500 -12.61 -7.14 -6.03
CA ALA A 500 -14.00 -6.70 -6.02
C ALA A 500 -14.92 -7.62 -6.84
N ALA A 501 -14.44 -8.09 -7.99
CA ALA A 501 -15.18 -9.01 -8.85
C ALA A 501 -15.25 -10.45 -8.30
N HIS A 502 -14.22 -10.88 -7.58
CA HIS A 502 -14.03 -12.27 -7.13
C HIS A 502 -13.70 -12.41 -5.63
N PRO A 503 -14.55 -11.89 -4.72
CA PRO A 503 -14.29 -11.95 -3.28
C PRO A 503 -14.15 -13.38 -2.73
N GLU A 504 -14.76 -14.39 -3.38
CA GLU A 504 -14.65 -15.81 -3.02
C GLU A 504 -13.22 -16.36 -3.10
N LEU A 505 -12.36 -15.73 -3.91
CA LEU A 505 -10.95 -16.09 -3.99
C LEU A 505 -10.16 -15.51 -2.80
N TYR A 506 -10.72 -14.62 -1.99
CA TYR A 506 -10.00 -13.84 -0.99
C TYR A 506 -10.63 -13.93 0.39
N PRO A 507 -10.68 -15.13 1.00
CA PRO A 507 -11.18 -15.24 2.36
C PRO A 507 -10.31 -14.41 3.31
N ALA A 508 -10.96 -13.52 4.07
CA ALA A 508 -10.29 -12.62 5.01
C ALA A 508 -9.47 -13.37 6.10
N THR A 509 -9.83 -14.63 6.37
CA THR A 509 -9.07 -15.54 7.25
C THR A 509 -7.60 -15.68 6.86
N ASP A 510 -7.30 -15.62 5.57
CA ASP A 510 -5.97 -15.91 5.03
C ASP A 510 -5.17 -14.64 4.69
N ASN A 511 -5.83 -13.47 4.74
CA ASN A 511 -5.23 -12.20 4.37
C ASN A 511 -4.49 -11.56 5.56
N LEU A 512 -3.16 -11.44 5.45
CA LEU A 512 -2.30 -10.81 6.47
C LEU A 512 -2.72 -9.35 6.79
N ALA A 513 -3.32 -8.67 5.83
CA ALA A 513 -3.87 -7.32 5.96
C ALA A 513 -5.39 -7.32 6.19
N SER A 514 -5.90 -8.26 6.97
CA SER A 514 -7.28 -8.27 7.45
C SER A 514 -7.34 -8.19 8.98
N LEU A 515 -8.35 -7.52 9.53
CA LEU A 515 -8.67 -7.64 10.96
C LEU A 515 -9.09 -9.06 11.30
N HIS A 516 -9.62 -9.81 10.35
CA HIS A 516 -10.07 -11.20 10.50
C HIS A 516 -8.96 -12.24 10.26
N PHE A 517 -7.69 -11.85 10.15
CA PHE A 517 -6.61 -12.82 9.93
C PHE A 517 -6.63 -13.96 10.95
N GLY A 518 -6.57 -15.20 10.46
CA GLY A 518 -6.64 -16.43 11.26
C GLY A 518 -8.03 -16.75 11.82
N ARG A 519 -9.05 -15.93 11.54
CA ARG A 519 -10.41 -16.06 12.08
C ARG A 519 -11.46 -16.08 10.98
N PRO A 520 -12.54 -16.86 11.13
CA PRO A 520 -13.66 -16.81 10.20
C PRO A 520 -14.20 -15.37 10.12
N ALA A 521 -14.23 -14.82 8.92
CA ALA A 521 -14.96 -13.58 8.69
C ALA A 521 -16.44 -13.89 8.47
N PRO A 522 -17.36 -13.01 8.91
CA PRO A 522 -18.70 -13.00 8.33
C PRO A 522 -18.59 -12.81 6.81
N SER A 523 -19.59 -13.24 6.04
CA SER A 523 -19.63 -13.03 4.58
C SER A 523 -19.35 -11.56 4.26
N SER A 524 -18.14 -11.28 3.78
CA SER A 524 -17.60 -9.92 3.68
C SER A 524 -18.27 -9.17 2.53
N PRO A 525 -18.60 -7.88 2.68
CA PRO A 525 -19.01 -7.08 1.54
C PRO A 525 -17.86 -7.00 0.52
N ALA A 526 -18.21 -6.98 -0.77
CA ALA A 526 -17.25 -6.75 -1.84
C ALA A 526 -16.65 -5.33 -1.74
N PRO A 527 -15.38 -5.13 -2.10
CA PRO A 527 -14.77 -3.81 -2.06
C PRO A 527 -15.57 -2.78 -2.85
N ALA A 528 -15.81 -1.62 -2.25
CA ALA A 528 -16.55 -0.55 -2.89
C ALA A 528 -15.74 0.04 -4.06
N ALA A 529 -16.41 0.49 -5.13
CA ALA A 529 -15.77 1.13 -6.29
C ALA A 529 -14.84 2.33 -5.92
N ASN A 530 -15.02 2.90 -4.72
CA ASN A 530 -14.20 3.99 -4.19
C ASN A 530 -12.81 3.55 -3.67
N VAL A 531 -12.53 2.25 -3.50
CA VAL A 531 -11.22 1.79 -3.01
C VAL A 531 -10.09 2.23 -3.93
N LEU A 532 -10.34 2.31 -5.25
CA LEU A 532 -9.33 2.83 -6.18
C LEU A 532 -8.90 4.25 -5.80
N LEU A 533 -9.84 5.10 -5.38
CA LEU A 533 -9.64 6.51 -5.04
C LEU A 533 -9.11 6.74 -3.62
N ARG A 534 -8.93 5.68 -2.80
CA ARG A 534 -8.42 5.81 -1.43
C ARG A 534 -7.06 6.49 -1.44
N ARG A 535 -6.87 7.44 -0.52
CA ARG A 535 -5.62 8.20 -0.43
C ARG A 535 -4.43 7.30 -0.03
N ARG A 536 -3.24 7.68 -0.49
CA ARG A 536 -1.97 7.08 -0.07
C ARG A 536 -1.11 8.12 0.61
N CYS A 537 -0.40 7.72 1.67
CA CYS A 537 0.66 8.55 2.21
C CYS A 537 1.77 8.78 1.14
N PRO A 538 2.25 10.03 0.94
CA PRO A 538 3.32 10.33 -0.01
C PRO A 538 4.67 9.70 0.37
N SER A 539 4.94 9.57 1.67
CA SER A 539 6.15 8.92 2.22
C SER A 539 5.97 7.41 2.44
N HIS A 540 4.94 6.80 1.86
CA HIS A 540 4.64 5.39 2.06
C HIS A 540 5.65 4.49 1.35
N HIS A 541 6.44 3.70 2.09
CA HIS A 541 7.63 3.03 1.55
C HIS A 541 7.48 1.55 1.14
N GLY A 542 6.29 0.96 1.14
CA GLY A 542 6.19 -0.40 0.59
C GLY A 542 4.97 -1.26 0.87
N TRP A 543 3.82 -0.74 1.26
CA TRP A 543 2.61 -1.56 1.50
C TRP A 543 1.39 -0.96 0.82
N ILE A 544 1.38 -1.04 -0.51
CA ILE A 544 0.49 -0.28 -1.38
C ILE A 544 -1.00 -0.61 -1.16
N MET A 545 -1.29 -1.82 -0.67
CA MET A 545 -2.66 -2.35 -0.50
C MET A 545 -3.06 -2.72 0.94
N THR A 546 -2.18 -2.61 1.94
CA THR A 546 -2.52 -3.08 3.29
C THR A 546 -3.65 -2.29 3.91
N GLY A 547 -3.59 -0.97 3.79
CA GLY A 547 -4.69 -0.08 4.13
C GLY A 547 -5.95 -0.35 3.34
N ASP A 548 -5.80 -0.73 2.07
CA ASP A 548 -6.95 -0.97 1.21
C ASP A 548 -7.81 -2.11 1.72
N ALA A 549 -7.16 -3.19 2.18
CA ALA A 549 -7.79 -4.39 2.69
C ALA A 549 -8.52 -4.16 4.04
N VAL A 550 -7.89 -3.48 5.01
CA VAL A 550 -8.49 -3.36 6.36
C VAL A 550 -9.55 -2.28 6.48
N ALA A 551 -9.51 -1.27 5.62
CA ALA A 551 -10.24 -0.03 5.89
C ALA A 551 -11.72 -0.08 5.48
N GLU A 552 -12.18 -1.21 4.96
CA GLU A 552 -13.61 -1.53 4.79
C GLU A 552 -14.12 -2.50 5.87
N GLU A 553 -13.24 -3.01 6.73
CA GLU A 553 -13.60 -3.91 7.81
C GLU A 553 -14.07 -3.10 9.02
N VAL A 554 -15.33 -3.25 9.39
CA VAL A 554 -15.92 -2.55 10.53
C VAL A 554 -15.66 -3.34 11.81
N PRO A 555 -15.01 -2.75 12.83
CA PRO A 555 -14.85 -3.44 14.09
C PRO A 555 -16.17 -3.53 14.86
N ALA A 556 -16.37 -4.66 15.52
CA ALA A 556 -17.43 -4.79 16.52
C ALA A 556 -16.91 -4.32 17.87
N VAL A 557 -17.48 -3.24 18.40
CA VAL A 557 -17.09 -2.65 19.69
C VAL A 557 -18.05 -3.11 20.78
N VAL A 558 -17.49 -3.61 21.89
CA VAL A 558 -18.24 -4.09 23.05
C VAL A 558 -17.71 -3.40 24.30
N VAL A 559 -18.55 -2.62 24.98
CA VAL A 559 -18.23 -2.09 26.30
C VAL A 559 -18.45 -3.19 27.33
N VAL A 560 -17.39 -3.56 28.06
CA VAL A 560 -17.38 -4.64 29.03
C VAL A 560 -17.45 -4.05 30.43
N THR A 561 -18.57 -4.26 31.11
CA THR A 561 -18.78 -3.89 32.52
C THR A 561 -18.85 -5.11 33.45
N THR A 562 -18.95 -6.33 32.90
CA THR A 562 -18.99 -7.59 33.65
C THR A 562 -18.01 -8.61 33.06
N PRO A 563 -17.34 -9.44 33.89
CA PRO A 563 -16.34 -10.41 33.40
C PRO A 563 -16.88 -11.44 32.39
N ASP A 564 -18.15 -11.85 32.51
CA ASP A 564 -18.76 -12.88 31.66
C ASP A 564 -18.94 -12.45 30.19
N THR A 565 -18.82 -11.14 29.91
CA THR A 565 -18.99 -10.58 28.56
C THR A 565 -17.79 -10.89 27.65
N PHE A 566 -16.61 -11.18 28.22
CA PHE A 566 -15.41 -11.53 27.46
C PHE A 566 -15.14 -13.04 27.52
N PRO A 567 -14.89 -13.72 26.40
CA PRO A 567 -14.70 -15.17 26.36
C PRO A 567 -13.29 -15.57 26.83
N PHE A 568 -12.98 -15.39 28.12
CA PHE A 568 -11.69 -15.76 28.74
C PHE A 568 -11.36 -17.26 28.64
N ARG A 569 -12.33 -18.12 28.26
CA ARG A 569 -12.12 -19.57 28.15
C ARG A 569 -11.26 -19.97 26.94
N ASP A 570 -11.16 -19.10 25.93
CA ASP A 570 -10.44 -19.38 24.68
C ASP A 570 -9.12 -18.58 24.54
N LEU A 571 -8.53 -18.13 25.66
CA LEU A 571 -7.24 -17.42 25.64
C LEU A 571 -6.12 -18.21 24.93
N ALA A 572 -6.17 -19.54 24.98
CA ALA A 572 -5.20 -20.42 24.31
C ALA A 572 -5.27 -20.35 22.77
N ALA A 573 -6.37 -19.82 22.20
CA ALA A 573 -6.55 -19.63 20.77
C ALA A 573 -6.13 -18.22 20.30
N LEU A 574 -5.60 -17.39 21.20
CA LEU A 574 -5.15 -16.03 20.88
C LEU A 574 -3.64 -16.02 20.64
N ASP A 575 -3.23 -15.46 19.50
CA ASP A 575 -1.81 -15.23 19.21
C ASP A 575 -1.41 -13.77 19.47
N VAL A 576 -2.31 -12.82 19.18
CA VAL A 576 -2.02 -11.38 19.19
C VAL A 576 -3.26 -10.61 19.67
N VAL A 577 -3.05 -9.61 20.51
CA VAL A 577 -4.06 -8.62 20.90
C VAL A 577 -3.50 -7.20 20.78
N GLY A 578 -4.33 -6.24 20.36
CA GLY A 578 -4.01 -4.81 20.44
C GLY A 578 -4.48 -4.23 21.77
N ILE A 579 -3.68 -3.39 22.42
CA ILE A 579 -3.98 -2.84 23.75
C ILE A 579 -3.68 -1.35 23.80
N ASP A 580 -4.53 -0.64 24.52
CA ASP A 580 -4.37 0.75 24.90
C ASP A 580 -5.13 1.01 26.21
N CYS A 581 -4.61 1.89 27.07
CA CYS A 581 -5.25 2.25 28.33
C CYS A 581 -5.65 3.73 28.33
N GLU A 582 -6.79 4.03 28.94
CA GLU A 582 -7.26 5.42 29.08
C GLU A 582 -7.58 5.76 30.54
N GLY A 583 -7.33 7.00 30.92
CA GLY A 583 -7.49 7.41 32.31
C GLY A 583 -7.22 8.88 32.59
N ALA A 584 -7.56 9.30 33.81
CA ALA A 584 -7.21 10.62 34.32
C ALA A 584 -5.76 10.59 34.80
N GLN A 585 -4.90 11.40 34.16
CA GLN A 585 -3.45 11.45 34.44
C GLN A 585 -2.78 10.07 34.38
N LEU A 586 -3.10 9.28 33.35
CA LEU A 586 -2.68 7.88 33.18
C LEU A 586 -1.20 7.64 33.53
N GLY A 587 -0.97 6.74 34.49
CA GLY A 587 0.33 6.38 35.06
C GLY A 587 0.16 5.87 36.50
N ARG A 588 1.27 5.66 37.22
CA ARG A 588 1.27 5.12 38.59
C ARG A 588 0.54 5.96 39.65
N THR A 589 0.37 7.26 39.40
CA THR A 589 -0.32 8.20 40.31
C THR A 589 -1.72 8.56 39.85
N GLY A 590 -2.07 8.24 38.60
CA GLY A 590 -3.36 8.54 38.01
C GLY A 590 -4.39 7.45 38.26
N VAL A 591 -5.54 7.61 37.62
CA VAL A 591 -6.64 6.64 37.65
C VAL A 591 -6.77 5.98 36.29
N LEU A 592 -6.52 4.68 36.23
CA LEU A 592 -6.83 3.85 35.07
C LEU A 592 -8.36 3.64 35.02
N THR A 593 -8.99 4.04 33.92
CA THR A 593 -10.46 4.01 33.79
C THR A 593 -10.98 3.03 32.74
N LEU A 594 -10.18 2.78 31.71
CA LEU A 594 -10.51 1.92 30.59
C LEU A 594 -9.29 1.11 30.17
N VAL A 595 -9.50 -0.16 29.85
CA VAL A 595 -8.51 -0.96 29.11
C VAL A 595 -9.15 -1.43 27.82
N SER A 596 -8.61 -0.99 26.69
CA SER A 596 -9.07 -1.36 25.36
C SER A 596 -8.30 -2.59 24.89
N VAL A 597 -9.02 -3.62 24.42
CA VAL A 597 -8.42 -4.86 23.90
C VAL A 597 -9.03 -5.21 22.55
N ALA A 598 -8.23 -5.13 21.50
CA ALA A 598 -8.59 -5.60 20.16
C ALA A 598 -8.17 -7.05 19.96
N VAL A 599 -9.11 -7.88 19.51
CA VAL A 599 -8.91 -9.27 19.16
C VAL A 599 -9.46 -9.52 17.76
N GLY A 600 -8.59 -9.36 16.76
CA GLY A 600 -9.00 -9.30 15.36
C GLY A 600 -9.98 -8.13 15.12
N PRO A 601 -11.18 -8.36 14.55
CA PRO A 601 -12.15 -7.29 14.29
C PRO A 601 -12.98 -6.89 15.53
N ARG A 602 -12.81 -7.56 16.67
CA ARG A 602 -13.60 -7.27 17.89
C ARG A 602 -12.79 -6.45 18.85
N VAL A 603 -13.34 -5.32 19.30
CA VAL A 603 -12.74 -4.48 20.31
C VAL A 603 -13.57 -4.53 21.58
N TYR A 604 -12.92 -4.86 22.69
CA TYR A 604 -13.51 -4.93 24.01
C TYR A 604 -12.98 -3.76 24.83
N LEU A 605 -13.87 -2.87 25.26
CA LEU A 605 -13.55 -1.72 26.09
C LEU A 605 -13.91 -2.06 27.54
N PHE A 606 -12.92 -2.48 28.32
CA PHE A 606 -13.11 -2.87 29.70
C PHE A 606 -13.20 -1.64 30.58
N ASP A 607 -14.41 -1.32 31.04
CA ASP A 607 -14.68 -0.20 31.93
C ASP A 607 -14.28 -0.54 33.37
N VAL A 608 -12.97 -0.46 33.63
CA VAL A 608 -12.38 -0.79 34.92
C VAL A 608 -12.70 0.24 36.01
N LEU A 609 -13.17 1.43 35.63
CA LEU A 609 -13.73 2.39 36.57
C LEU A 609 -15.09 1.93 37.10
N ALA A 610 -15.98 1.48 36.21
CA ALA A 610 -17.29 0.95 36.61
C ALA A 610 -17.17 -0.40 37.33
N ASN A 611 -16.18 -1.23 36.95
CA ASN A 611 -15.94 -2.52 37.60
C ASN A 611 -14.44 -2.85 37.70
N PRO A 612 -13.78 -2.50 38.81
CA PRO A 612 -12.36 -2.78 39.03
C PRO A 612 -11.97 -4.27 38.98
N ALA A 613 -12.91 -5.19 39.22
CA ALA A 613 -12.64 -6.63 39.17
C ALA A 613 -12.25 -7.11 37.76
N LEU A 614 -12.58 -6.35 36.71
CA LEU A 614 -12.18 -6.63 35.34
C LEU A 614 -10.66 -6.66 35.15
N LEU A 615 -9.90 -5.91 35.95
CA LEU A 615 -8.42 -5.95 35.93
C LEU A 615 -7.90 -7.32 36.34
N GLY A 616 -8.49 -7.92 37.37
CA GLY A 616 -8.17 -9.29 37.79
C GLY A 616 -8.47 -10.32 36.71
N ALA A 617 -9.56 -10.12 35.96
CA ALA A 617 -9.93 -10.99 34.83
C ALA A 617 -8.98 -10.83 33.63
N LEU A 618 -8.46 -9.62 33.38
CA LEU A 618 -7.51 -9.33 32.30
C LEU A 618 -6.09 -9.82 32.59
N LYS A 619 -5.69 -9.89 33.86
CA LYS A 619 -4.31 -10.23 34.26
C LYS A 619 -3.74 -11.49 33.56
N PRO A 620 -4.45 -12.64 33.46
CA PRO A 620 -3.92 -13.81 32.75
C PRO A 620 -3.60 -13.58 31.26
N LEU A 621 -4.35 -12.71 30.58
CA LEU A 621 -4.09 -12.33 29.18
C LEU A 621 -2.87 -11.41 29.10
N LEU A 622 -2.85 -10.37 29.94
CA LEU A 622 -1.83 -9.32 29.93
C LEU A 622 -0.44 -9.84 30.32
N GLU A 623 -0.37 -10.78 31.26
CA GLU A 623 0.88 -11.41 31.73
C GLU A 623 1.27 -12.67 30.94
N SER A 624 0.52 -13.03 29.88
CA SER A 624 0.78 -14.25 29.12
C SER A 624 2.08 -14.17 28.30
N ASP A 625 2.95 -15.19 28.38
CA ASP A 625 4.12 -15.30 27.50
C ASP A 625 3.78 -15.84 26.09
N ARG A 626 2.53 -16.26 25.87
CA ARG A 626 2.08 -16.85 24.60
C ARG A 626 1.39 -15.85 23.70
N VAL A 627 0.60 -14.95 24.29
CA VAL A 627 -0.16 -13.94 23.55
C VAL A 627 0.69 -12.68 23.41
N VAL A 628 0.92 -12.22 22.19
CA VAL A 628 1.59 -10.95 21.92
C VAL A 628 0.65 -9.80 22.26
N LYS A 629 1.12 -8.84 23.07
CA LYS A 629 0.41 -7.57 23.29
C LYS A 629 1.05 -6.51 22.43
N VAL A 630 0.27 -5.97 21.50
CA VAL A 630 0.70 -4.90 20.62
C VAL A 630 0.18 -3.59 21.18
N LEU A 631 1.08 -2.64 21.40
CA LEU A 631 0.76 -1.30 21.89
C LEU A 631 1.45 -0.25 21.01
N HIS A 632 1.03 0.99 21.14
CA HIS A 632 1.76 2.12 20.62
C HIS A 632 2.28 2.96 21.79
N ASP A 633 3.59 3.01 21.99
CA ASP A 633 4.21 3.69 23.14
C ASP A 633 3.70 3.15 24.50
N CYS A 634 4.05 1.89 24.82
CA CYS A 634 3.46 1.14 25.93
C CYS A 634 3.83 1.63 27.33
N ARG A 635 4.63 2.69 27.46
CA ARG A 635 5.31 3.06 28.71
C ARG A 635 4.33 3.48 29.80
N LYS A 636 3.36 4.35 29.45
CA LYS A 636 2.33 4.82 30.40
C LYS A 636 1.31 3.74 30.71
N ASP A 637 0.93 2.93 29.73
CA ASP A 637 0.01 1.80 29.93
C ASP A 637 0.60 0.79 30.91
N SER A 638 1.86 0.40 30.69
CA SER A 638 2.56 -0.54 31.57
C SER A 638 2.72 0.01 32.99
N ASP A 639 3.05 1.29 33.12
CA ASP A 639 3.15 1.98 34.42
C ASP A 639 1.82 1.95 35.18
N ALA A 640 0.72 2.32 34.52
CA ALA A 640 -0.62 2.32 35.12
C ALA A 640 -1.08 0.91 35.50
N LEU A 641 -0.91 -0.08 34.62
CA LEU A 641 -1.31 -1.47 34.86
C LEU A 641 -0.52 -2.10 36.01
N PHE A 642 0.78 -1.87 36.09
CA PHE A 642 1.60 -2.45 37.14
C PHE A 642 1.33 -1.83 38.50
N HIS A 643 1.34 -0.50 38.60
CA HIS A 643 1.20 0.18 39.88
C HIS A 643 -0.26 0.27 40.36
N GLY A 644 -1.21 0.37 39.44
CA GLY A 644 -2.64 0.40 39.76
C GLY A 644 -3.25 -0.97 39.99
N ALA A 645 -2.75 -2.03 39.32
CA ALA A 645 -3.38 -3.35 39.33
C ALA A 645 -2.42 -4.53 39.58
N GLY A 646 -1.12 -4.29 39.75
CA GLY A 646 -0.13 -5.36 39.93
C GLY A 646 0.08 -6.22 38.70
N ILE A 647 -0.24 -5.73 37.50
CA ILE A 647 -0.15 -6.47 36.23
C ILE A 647 1.15 -6.11 35.52
N ALA A 648 2.03 -7.09 35.23
CA ALA A 648 3.13 -6.86 34.30
C ALA A 648 2.80 -7.34 32.89
N LEU A 649 2.84 -6.41 31.94
CA LEU A 649 2.85 -6.77 30.54
C LEU A 649 4.08 -7.65 30.22
N ALA A 650 3.82 -8.83 29.66
CA ALA A 650 4.84 -9.72 29.11
C ALA A 650 4.71 -9.76 27.58
N THR A 651 5.73 -10.15 26.81
CA THR A 651 5.61 -10.33 25.34
C THR A 651 4.99 -9.12 24.62
N VAL A 652 5.57 -7.94 24.82
CA VAL A 652 5.08 -6.67 24.25
C VAL A 652 5.77 -6.36 22.93
N PHE A 653 4.97 -5.99 21.92
CA PHE A 653 5.45 -5.37 20.69
C PHE A 653 5.00 -3.91 20.65
N ASP A 654 5.96 -2.99 20.70
CA ASP A 654 5.67 -1.55 20.63
C ASP A 654 5.83 -1.03 19.19
N THR A 655 4.74 -0.54 18.62
CA THR A 655 4.73 -0.01 17.24
C THR A 655 5.56 1.27 17.09
N GLN A 656 5.77 2.06 18.14
CA GLN A 656 6.68 3.22 18.09
C GLN A 656 8.13 2.77 17.99
N VAL A 657 8.52 1.76 18.77
CA VAL A 657 9.86 1.15 18.70
C VAL A 657 10.09 0.53 17.31
N ALA A 658 9.11 -0.19 16.80
CA ALA A 658 9.16 -0.76 15.46
C ALA A 658 9.31 0.31 14.38
N HIS A 659 8.61 1.45 14.52
CA HIS A 659 8.70 2.58 13.61
C HIS A 659 10.12 3.14 13.56
N ALA A 660 10.69 3.46 14.73
CA ALA A 660 12.04 4.02 14.85
C ALA A 660 13.08 3.12 14.18
N LEU A 661 13.03 1.81 14.45
CA LEU A 661 13.93 0.83 13.83
C LEU A 661 13.75 0.75 12.30
N LEU A 662 12.51 0.72 11.82
CA LEU A 662 12.23 0.68 10.38
C LEU A 662 12.65 1.96 9.67
N TYR A 663 12.52 3.11 10.33
CA TYR A 663 12.98 4.38 9.83
C TYR A 663 14.50 4.38 9.67
N ASP A 664 15.24 3.94 10.69
CA ASP A 664 16.70 3.83 10.66
C ASP A 664 17.19 2.93 9.53
N LEU A 665 16.55 1.77 9.34
CA LEU A 665 16.88 0.82 8.27
C LEU A 665 16.61 1.38 6.87
N ARG A 666 15.68 2.34 6.73
CA ARG A 666 15.22 2.88 5.44
C ARG A 666 15.80 4.26 5.14
N LYS A 667 16.38 4.94 6.13
CA LYS A 667 17.06 6.22 5.94
C LYS A 667 18.08 6.01 4.80
N PRO A 668 17.93 6.70 3.66
CA PRO A 668 19.06 6.82 2.74
C PRO A 668 20.25 7.33 3.55
N ALA A 669 21.49 7.09 3.14
CA ALA A 669 22.64 7.82 3.68
C ALA A 669 22.46 9.32 3.37
N ALA A 670 21.57 9.99 4.09
CA ALA A 670 21.27 11.39 3.96
C ALA A 670 22.48 12.12 4.51
N LYS A 671 22.83 13.24 3.86
CA LYS A 671 23.78 14.19 4.40
C LYS A 671 23.25 14.63 5.75
N ASP A 672 23.83 14.06 6.79
CA ASP A 672 23.85 14.63 8.13
C ASP A 672 23.87 16.16 7.99
N ASP A 673 22.84 16.83 8.52
CA ASP A 673 22.78 18.29 8.47
C ASP A 673 23.90 18.93 9.33
N GLY A 674 24.65 18.06 10.01
CA GLY A 674 25.82 18.31 10.82
C GLY A 674 25.47 18.76 12.22
N ARG A 675 24.16 18.85 12.57
CA ARG A 675 23.73 19.40 13.86
C ARG A 675 23.67 18.33 14.92
N TYR A 676 24.57 18.46 15.88
CA TYR A 676 24.68 17.58 17.03
C TYR A 676 24.54 18.37 18.32
N LEU A 677 23.84 17.79 19.29
CA LEU A 677 23.98 18.16 20.68
C LEU A 677 25.08 17.29 21.29
N LEU A 678 26.26 17.88 21.51
CA LEU A 678 27.40 17.17 22.08
C LEU A 678 27.17 16.94 23.57
N GLY A 679 27.53 15.74 24.03
CA GLY A 679 27.49 15.31 25.41
C GLY A 679 28.89 14.94 25.94
N PRO A 680 28.98 14.57 27.22
CA PRO A 680 30.23 14.16 27.86
C PRO A 680 30.81 12.89 27.24
N ALA A 681 32.10 12.62 27.51
CA ALA A 681 32.83 11.43 27.05
C ALA A 681 32.72 11.14 25.53
N GLY A 682 32.62 12.17 24.70
CA GLY A 682 32.49 12.04 23.24
C GLY A 682 31.14 11.50 22.79
N THR A 683 30.09 11.60 23.61
CA THR A 683 28.72 11.28 23.18
C THR A 683 28.12 12.42 22.36
N ALA A 684 27.20 12.09 21.46
CA ALA A 684 26.47 13.09 20.70
C ALA A 684 25.04 12.62 20.43
N ILE A 685 24.09 13.56 20.44
CA ILE A 685 22.72 13.31 19.97
C ILE A 685 22.58 14.00 18.63
N SER A 686 22.24 13.24 17.60
CA SER A 686 21.94 13.84 16.30
C SER A 686 20.62 14.59 16.36
N LEU A 687 20.60 15.83 15.88
CA LEU A 687 19.38 16.61 15.72
C LEU A 687 18.87 16.59 14.29
N ASP A 688 19.61 15.93 13.39
CA ASP A 688 19.18 15.68 12.03
C ASP A 688 17.91 14.81 12.08
N ASN A 689 16.74 15.40 11.77
CA ASN A 689 15.45 14.70 11.72
C ASN A 689 14.74 14.43 13.06
N ALA A 690 14.96 15.29 14.04
CA ALA A 690 14.33 15.26 15.37
C ALA A 690 12.89 14.66 15.41
N ASN A 691 11.99 15.04 14.50
CA ASN A 691 10.58 14.63 14.55
C ASN A 691 10.24 13.22 14.01
N HIS A 692 11.21 12.43 13.52
CA HIS A 692 10.90 11.19 12.77
C HIS A 692 10.95 9.90 13.58
N GLU A 693 11.59 9.88 14.75
CA GLU A 693 11.72 8.65 15.55
C GLU A 693 10.48 8.40 16.44
N CYS A 694 9.69 9.45 16.73
CA CYS A 694 8.46 9.40 17.51
C CYS A 694 7.28 9.96 16.72
N LEU A 695 6.43 9.08 16.22
CA LEU A 695 5.18 9.43 15.55
C LEU A 695 3.99 9.16 16.46
N ALA A 696 2.98 10.02 16.39
CA ALA A 696 1.68 9.70 16.97
C ALA A 696 1.06 8.49 16.27
N TYR A 697 0.21 7.74 16.97
CA TYR A 697 -0.43 6.54 16.40
C TYR A 697 -1.14 6.79 15.06
N SER A 698 -1.84 7.92 14.87
CA SER A 698 -2.46 8.26 13.57
C SER A 698 -1.45 8.46 12.45
N GLU A 699 -0.27 8.99 12.76
CA GLU A 699 0.80 9.13 11.77
C GLU A 699 1.39 7.77 11.41
N VAL A 700 1.47 6.84 12.36
CA VAL A 700 1.83 5.44 12.07
C VAL A 700 0.76 4.80 11.17
N LEU A 701 -0.52 4.97 11.47
CA LEU A 701 -1.61 4.48 10.60
C LEU A 701 -1.54 5.09 9.20
N TRP A 702 -1.28 6.40 9.09
CA TRP A 702 -1.11 7.06 7.81
C TRP A 702 0.12 6.55 7.05
N HIS A 703 1.26 6.41 7.72
CA HIS A 703 2.52 6.04 7.08
C HIS A 703 2.58 4.57 6.64
N TYR A 704 1.97 3.66 7.40
CA TYR A 704 2.06 2.21 7.16
C TYR A 704 0.81 1.63 6.50
N LEU A 705 -0.36 2.25 6.74
CA LEU A 705 -1.65 1.78 6.25
C LEU A 705 -2.37 2.83 5.40
N SER A 706 -1.85 4.04 5.22
CA SER A 706 -2.57 5.14 4.52
C SER A 706 -4.00 5.37 5.04
N LEU A 707 -4.21 5.08 6.33
CA LEU A 707 -5.45 5.32 7.03
C LEU A 707 -5.46 6.75 7.57
N PRO A 708 -6.46 7.57 7.24
CA PRO A 708 -6.57 8.90 7.84
C PRO A 708 -6.86 8.79 9.34
N PRO A 709 -6.63 9.87 10.11
CA PRO A 709 -7.09 9.94 11.49
C PRO A 709 -8.59 9.63 11.62
N GLY A 710 -8.98 9.00 12.73
CA GLY A 710 -10.39 8.76 13.05
C GLY A 710 -11.19 10.06 13.11
N ARG A 711 -12.49 10.00 12.78
CA ARG A 711 -13.36 11.18 12.63
C ARG A 711 -13.48 12.03 13.90
N VAL A 712 -13.43 11.38 15.06
CA VAL A 712 -13.60 12.00 16.39
C VAL A 712 -12.27 12.43 17.03
N LYS A 713 -11.13 12.19 16.37
CA LYS A 713 -9.80 12.31 16.99
C LYS A 713 -9.53 13.72 17.54
N ASP A 714 -9.78 14.74 16.73
CA ASP A 714 -9.46 16.12 17.12
C ASP A 714 -10.38 16.60 18.25
N ALA A 715 -11.68 16.27 18.18
CA ALA A 715 -12.65 16.59 19.23
C ALA A 715 -12.32 15.93 20.57
N VAL A 716 -11.94 14.64 20.57
CA VAL A 716 -11.56 13.92 21.80
C VAL A 716 -10.25 14.46 22.36
N LYS A 717 -9.25 14.78 21.53
CA LYS A 717 -8.01 15.42 21.99
C LYS A 717 -8.24 16.79 22.62
N GLU A 718 -9.13 17.58 22.04
CA GLU A 718 -9.54 18.87 22.62
C GLU A 718 -10.23 18.66 23.97
N ALA A 719 -11.13 17.68 24.08
CA ALA A 719 -11.80 17.32 25.32
C ALA A 719 -10.80 16.86 26.41
N MET A 720 -9.83 16.00 26.08
CA MET A 720 -8.78 15.56 27.02
C MET A 720 -7.89 16.73 27.49
N THR A 721 -7.69 17.74 26.64
CA THR A 721 -6.88 18.91 26.98
C THR A 721 -7.63 19.88 27.87
N THR A 722 -8.93 20.03 27.66
CA THR A 722 -9.80 20.99 28.38
C THR A 722 -10.40 20.42 29.66
N ASP A 723 -10.55 19.10 29.75
CA ASP A 723 -11.08 18.39 30.90
C ASP A 723 -10.18 17.19 31.25
N PRO A 724 -9.34 17.30 32.31
CA PRO A 724 -8.43 16.23 32.71
C PRO A 724 -9.16 14.97 33.21
N ASP A 725 -10.46 15.09 33.50
CA ASP A 725 -11.30 14.06 34.07
C ASP A 725 -12.29 13.48 33.04
N VAL A 726 -12.13 13.80 31.75
CA VAL A 726 -13.06 13.39 30.68
C VAL A 726 -13.31 11.89 30.66
N TRP A 727 -12.26 11.09 30.90
CA TRP A 727 -12.31 9.62 30.93
C TRP A 727 -12.95 9.06 32.20
N MET A 728 -13.20 9.87 33.23
CA MET A 728 -13.91 9.44 34.44
C MET A 728 -15.43 9.56 34.34
N ARG A 729 -15.96 10.27 33.33
CA ARG A 729 -17.41 10.49 33.19
C ARG A 729 -18.11 9.22 32.71
N ARG A 730 -19.29 8.94 33.28
CA ARG A 730 -20.14 7.79 32.88
C ARG A 730 -21.59 8.23 32.64
N PRO A 731 -22.30 7.63 31.66
CA PRO A 731 -21.79 6.64 30.68
C PRO A 731 -20.73 7.25 29.74
N LEU A 732 -19.86 6.41 29.16
CA LEU A 732 -18.85 6.87 28.20
C LEU A 732 -19.53 7.55 27.01
N ALA A 733 -19.02 8.71 26.60
CA ALA A 733 -19.52 9.39 25.42
C ALA A 733 -19.25 8.55 24.15
N PRO A 734 -20.14 8.57 23.14
CA PRO A 734 -19.94 7.83 21.89
C PRO A 734 -18.59 8.11 21.22
N ASP A 735 -18.15 9.37 21.25
CA ASP A 735 -16.87 9.78 20.65
C ASP A 735 -15.67 9.17 21.38
N LEU A 736 -15.73 9.02 22.71
CA LEU A 736 -14.69 8.34 23.50
C LEU A 736 -14.65 6.83 23.19
N ILE A 737 -15.82 6.22 22.98
CA ILE A 737 -15.94 4.80 22.57
C ILE A 737 -15.33 4.60 21.18
N GLU A 738 -15.65 5.46 20.21
CA GLU A 738 -15.09 5.40 18.85
C GLU A 738 -13.56 5.63 18.89
N TYR A 739 -13.10 6.62 19.67
CA TYR A 739 -11.67 6.91 19.84
C TYR A 739 -10.90 5.72 20.42
N ALA A 740 -11.32 5.20 21.58
CA ALA A 740 -10.67 4.08 22.25
C ALA A 740 -10.66 2.81 21.38
N ALA A 741 -11.73 2.58 20.62
CA ALA A 741 -11.77 1.44 19.71
C ALA A 741 -10.80 1.58 18.52
N HIS A 742 -10.72 2.78 17.95
CA HIS A 742 -9.84 3.08 16.82
C HIS A 742 -8.35 2.96 17.19
N ASP A 743 -7.99 3.31 18.43
CA ASP A 743 -6.60 3.28 18.89
C ASP A 743 -6.03 1.86 19.10
N VAL A 744 -6.88 0.83 19.14
CA VAL A 744 -6.43 -0.57 19.25
C VAL A 744 -6.70 -1.46 18.03
N VAL A 745 -7.74 -1.19 17.25
CA VAL A 745 -8.24 -2.13 16.22
C VAL A 745 -7.18 -2.51 15.17
N TYR A 746 -6.34 -1.56 14.76
CA TYR A 746 -5.34 -1.78 13.71
C TYR A 746 -3.99 -2.26 14.23
N LEU A 747 -3.77 -2.31 15.55
CA LEU A 747 -2.48 -2.70 16.13
C LEU A 747 -2.06 -4.12 15.70
N GLY A 748 -2.99 -5.08 15.67
CA GLY A 748 -2.69 -6.44 15.20
C GLY A 748 -2.23 -6.50 13.74
N VAL A 749 -2.75 -5.60 12.89
CA VAL A 749 -2.33 -5.50 11.48
C VAL A 749 -0.95 -4.84 11.39
N LEU A 750 -0.74 -3.73 12.09
CA LEU A 750 0.55 -3.05 12.16
C LEU A 750 1.64 -3.99 12.63
N TYR A 751 1.40 -4.78 13.67
CA TYR A 751 2.34 -5.79 14.16
C TYR A 751 2.80 -6.73 13.05
N ARG A 752 1.88 -7.31 12.27
CA ARG A 752 2.24 -8.24 11.18
C ARG A 752 3.02 -7.53 10.07
N VAL A 753 2.60 -6.32 9.69
CA VAL A 753 3.23 -5.52 8.64
C VAL A 753 4.64 -5.09 9.02
N MET A 754 4.81 -4.58 10.24
CA MET A 754 6.08 -4.08 10.75
C MET A 754 7.04 -5.22 11.06
N THR A 755 6.56 -6.33 11.64
CA THR A 755 7.39 -7.52 11.89
C THR A 755 7.94 -8.10 10.58
N ALA A 756 7.09 -8.22 9.55
CA ALA A 756 7.53 -8.69 8.24
C ALA A 756 8.59 -7.78 7.61
N ALA A 757 8.49 -6.46 7.81
CA ALA A 757 9.46 -5.52 7.28
C ALA A 757 10.75 -5.41 8.10
N LEU A 758 10.69 -5.65 9.42
CA LEU A 758 11.88 -5.69 10.28
C LEU A 758 12.76 -6.89 9.93
N GLY A 759 12.14 -8.01 9.52
CA GLY A 759 12.87 -9.24 9.19
C GLY A 759 13.75 -9.69 10.34
N ALA A 760 15.05 -9.85 10.10
CA ALA A 760 16.03 -10.22 11.13
C ALA A 760 16.11 -9.23 12.31
N HIS A 761 15.73 -7.96 12.11
CA HIS A 761 15.77 -6.92 13.17
C HIS A 761 14.56 -6.99 14.12
N ALA A 762 13.61 -7.90 13.92
CA ALA A 762 12.49 -8.06 14.82
C ALA A 762 12.93 -8.39 16.26
N ALA A 763 14.01 -9.16 16.43
CA ALA A 763 14.58 -9.48 17.74
C ALA A 763 14.95 -8.22 18.55
N THR A 764 15.60 -7.25 17.91
CA THR A 764 15.94 -5.96 18.52
C THR A 764 14.70 -5.15 18.91
N CYS A 765 13.64 -5.23 18.10
CA CYS A 765 12.36 -4.59 18.42
C CYS A 765 11.74 -5.18 19.70
N TRP A 766 11.77 -6.50 19.85
CA TRP A 766 11.28 -7.18 21.05
C TRP A 766 12.06 -6.79 22.31
N GLU A 767 13.39 -6.77 22.23
CA GLU A 767 14.25 -6.38 23.35
C GLU A 767 13.97 -4.94 23.81
N ARG A 768 13.88 -4.00 22.85
CA ARG A 768 13.57 -2.59 23.14
C ARG A 768 12.13 -2.41 23.66
N SER A 769 11.16 -3.14 23.12
CA SER A 769 9.77 -3.12 23.60
C SER A 769 9.66 -3.65 25.03
N ALA A 770 10.39 -4.72 25.37
CA ALA A 770 10.44 -5.24 26.73
C ALA A 770 11.05 -4.22 27.71
N THR A 771 12.07 -3.49 27.28
CA THR A 771 12.65 -2.38 28.06
C THR A 771 11.60 -1.28 28.30
N SER A 772 10.87 -0.85 27.27
CA SER A 772 9.79 0.14 27.39
C SER A 772 8.64 -0.34 28.30
N ALA A 773 8.35 -1.64 28.31
CA ALA A 773 7.32 -2.22 29.17
C ALA A 773 7.79 -2.43 30.63
N GLY A 774 9.10 -2.51 30.89
CA GLY A 774 9.69 -2.87 32.18
C GLY A 774 9.60 -1.81 33.29
N CYS A 775 8.43 -1.21 33.53
CA CYS A 775 8.24 -0.08 34.47
C CYS A 775 8.61 -0.38 35.94
N ARG A 776 8.66 -1.66 36.33
CA ARG A 776 8.94 -2.13 37.71
C ARG A 776 10.30 -1.67 38.22
N ASP A 777 11.29 -1.65 37.32
CA ASP A 777 12.67 -1.31 37.63
C ASP A 777 12.93 0.20 37.54
N TRP A 778 11.92 0.98 37.16
CA TRP A 778 12.05 2.42 37.02
C TRP A 778 12.00 3.00 38.44
N ARG A 779 13.19 3.26 38.99
CA ARG A 779 13.34 3.88 40.30
C ARG A 779 12.73 5.28 40.25
N TYR A 780 11.56 5.43 40.86
CA TYR A 780 10.87 6.71 40.99
C TYR A 780 11.07 7.22 42.40
N ALA A 781 11.71 8.37 42.52
CA ALA A 781 11.50 9.26 43.64
C ALA A 781 10.80 10.50 43.08
N PRO A 782 9.61 10.90 43.59
CA PRO A 782 8.99 12.18 43.25
C PRO A 782 9.85 13.39 43.65
N SER A 783 11.00 13.15 44.29
CA SER A 783 11.98 14.11 44.72
C SER A 783 13.38 13.62 44.33
N HIS A 784 13.75 13.71 43.06
CA HIS A 784 15.17 13.93 42.81
C HIS A 784 15.46 15.35 43.29
N PRO A 785 16.35 15.55 44.28
CA PRO A 785 16.76 16.89 44.65
C PRO A 785 17.26 17.59 43.40
N LEU A 786 16.82 18.83 43.20
CA LEU A 786 17.33 19.68 42.13
C LEU A 786 18.86 19.65 42.18
N GLY A 787 19.49 19.46 41.02
CA GLY A 787 20.94 19.33 40.94
C GLY A 787 21.51 17.92 41.16
N THR A 788 20.68 16.88 41.35
CA THR A 788 21.17 15.49 41.36
C THR A 788 21.26 14.87 39.97
N THR A 789 22.31 14.08 39.75
CA THR A 789 22.48 13.28 38.54
C THR A 789 21.56 12.07 38.59
N VAL A 790 20.77 11.90 37.53
CA VAL A 790 19.80 10.83 37.34
C VAL A 790 20.06 10.19 35.99
N ARG A 791 19.99 8.85 35.96
CA ARG A 791 20.05 8.11 34.71
C ARG A 791 18.68 8.18 34.01
N GLY A 792 18.62 8.92 32.93
CA GLY A 792 17.48 8.98 32.01
C GLY A 792 17.72 8.20 30.73
N TYR A 793 16.71 8.19 29.86
CA TYR A 793 16.79 7.56 28.54
C TYR A 793 16.32 8.54 27.47
N LEU A 794 17.03 8.60 26.35
CA LEU A 794 16.66 9.43 25.23
C LEU A 794 15.27 9.01 24.72
N HIS A 795 14.26 9.85 24.95
CA HIS A 795 12.85 9.52 24.73
C HIS A 795 12.33 10.07 23.40
N ASN A 796 12.66 11.33 23.10
CA ASN A 796 12.30 11.98 21.85
C ASN A 796 13.29 13.11 21.55
N VAL A 797 13.42 13.50 20.30
CA VAL A 797 14.17 14.68 19.88
C VAL A 797 13.21 15.57 19.11
N THR A 798 13.29 16.89 19.28
CA THR A 798 12.58 17.85 18.42
C THR A 798 13.57 18.93 18.00
N SER A 799 13.17 19.81 17.08
CA SER A 799 14.02 20.92 16.69
C SER A 799 14.38 21.86 17.85
N LYS A 800 13.62 21.82 18.97
CA LYS A 800 13.76 22.73 20.12
C LYS A 800 14.24 22.02 21.39
N HIS A 801 13.88 20.75 21.58
CA HIS A 801 14.16 20.02 22.82
C HIS A 801 14.52 18.57 22.55
N VAL A 802 15.48 18.06 23.30
CA VAL A 802 15.67 16.63 23.57
C VAL A 802 14.85 16.27 24.81
N TYR A 803 13.95 15.31 24.66
CA TYR A 803 13.12 14.77 25.72
C TYR A 803 13.83 13.57 26.32
N VAL A 804 14.03 13.61 27.63
CA VAL A 804 14.69 12.53 28.37
C VAL A 804 13.65 11.92 29.31
N ALA A 805 13.33 10.65 29.11
CA ALA A 805 12.48 9.93 30.04
C ALA A 805 13.28 9.73 31.33
N LEU A 806 12.86 10.43 32.39
CA LEU A 806 13.35 10.27 33.75
C LEU A 806 12.55 9.20 34.49
N SER A 807 11.27 9.05 34.10
CA SER A 807 10.36 7.98 34.52
C SER A 807 9.24 7.80 33.45
N PRO A 808 8.28 6.86 33.59
CA PRO A 808 7.21 6.73 32.58
C PRO A 808 6.26 7.93 32.57
N SER A 809 6.17 8.61 33.72
CA SER A 809 5.26 9.74 33.94
C SER A 809 5.98 11.10 33.93
N VAL A 810 7.32 11.12 33.87
CA VAL A 810 8.12 12.36 33.92
C VAL A 810 9.14 12.36 32.78
N VAL A 811 9.02 13.38 31.93
CA VAL A 811 9.93 13.62 30.83
C VAL A 811 10.63 14.96 31.08
N GLY A 812 11.95 14.91 31.19
CA GLY A 812 12.80 16.08 31.30
C GLY A 812 13.05 16.71 29.93
N LEU A 813 13.23 18.03 29.90
CA LEU A 813 13.43 18.81 28.68
C LEU A 813 14.86 19.37 28.62
N MET A 814 15.65 18.89 27.67
CA MET A 814 16.98 19.43 27.38
C MET A 814 16.90 20.33 26.15
N SER A 815 17.38 21.57 26.26
CA SER A 815 17.36 22.52 25.15
C SER A 815 18.34 22.13 24.04
N THR A 816 17.93 22.28 22.78
CA THR A 816 18.81 22.10 21.62
C THR A 816 19.58 23.37 21.25
N ALA A 817 19.45 24.46 22.01
CA ALA A 817 20.11 25.74 21.71
C ALA A 817 21.65 25.65 21.66
N GLY A 818 22.23 24.69 22.38
CA GLY A 818 23.68 24.42 22.39
C GLY A 818 24.17 23.51 21.24
N ALA A 819 23.32 23.18 20.27
CA ALA A 819 23.70 22.32 19.17
C ALA A 819 24.73 22.98 18.24
N VAL A 820 25.72 22.20 17.83
CA VAL A 820 26.80 22.66 16.95
C VAL A 820 26.66 22.01 15.58
N LYS A 821 27.01 22.77 14.53
CA LYS A 821 27.11 22.24 13.17
C LYS A 821 28.57 21.85 12.89
N ALA A 822 28.95 20.61 13.16
CA ALA A 822 30.33 20.14 13.02
C ALA A 822 30.41 18.66 12.63
N PRO A 823 31.44 18.24 11.87
CA PRO A 823 31.72 16.81 11.68
C PRO A 823 32.01 16.16 13.04
N LEU A 824 31.43 14.99 13.31
CA LEU A 824 31.77 14.20 14.49
C LEU A 824 33.26 13.83 14.44
N THR A 825 33.97 14.03 15.56
CA THR A 825 35.36 13.55 15.72
C THR A 825 35.40 12.01 15.65
N ASP A 826 36.45 11.45 15.04
CA ASP A 826 36.68 10.00 15.02
C ASP A 826 36.65 9.44 16.45
N GLY A 827 35.64 8.62 16.76
CA GLY A 827 35.44 8.02 18.09
C GLY A 827 34.22 8.52 18.87
N ALA A 828 33.49 9.52 18.38
CA ALA A 828 32.27 9.99 19.06
C ALA A 828 31.14 8.94 18.98
N LYS A 829 30.47 8.68 20.11
CA LYS A 829 29.34 7.73 20.20
C LYS A 829 28.02 8.46 20.03
N VAL A 830 27.36 8.26 18.89
CA VAL A 830 26.02 8.80 18.64
C VAL A 830 24.99 8.00 19.44
N LEU A 831 24.19 8.69 20.25
CA LEU A 831 23.09 8.11 21.00
C LEU A 831 21.82 8.09 20.14
N SER A 832 21.14 6.94 20.10
CA SER A 832 19.82 6.76 19.47
C SER A 832 18.70 6.75 20.51
N LEU A 833 17.42 6.82 20.11
CA LEU A 833 16.31 6.61 21.05
C LEU A 833 16.51 5.36 21.91
N GLY A 834 16.13 5.48 23.18
CA GLY A 834 16.31 4.46 24.20
C GLY A 834 17.74 4.35 24.74
N ALA A 835 18.70 5.11 24.21
CA ALA A 835 20.05 5.14 24.78
C ALA A 835 20.01 5.76 26.20
N PRO A 836 20.70 5.15 27.17
CA PRO A 836 20.81 5.72 28.50
C PRO A 836 21.69 6.96 28.48
N MET A 837 21.37 7.93 29.33
CA MET A 837 22.14 9.15 29.54
C MET A 837 22.02 9.62 30.98
N ASP A 838 23.12 10.11 31.54
CA ASP A 838 23.12 10.70 32.87
C ASP A 838 22.86 12.21 32.74
N VAL A 839 21.82 12.68 33.42
CA VAL A 839 21.33 14.05 33.32
C VAL A 839 21.08 14.65 34.71
N VAL A 840 21.22 15.97 34.83
CA VAL A 840 20.91 16.72 36.05
C VAL A 840 19.58 17.43 35.89
N ILE A 841 18.70 17.31 36.89
CA ILE A 841 17.34 17.86 36.87
C ILE A 841 17.32 19.29 37.42
N GLY A 842 16.75 20.21 36.62
CA GLY A 842 16.51 21.61 36.93
C GLY A 842 15.16 21.89 37.59
N PRO A 843 14.97 23.09 38.17
CA PRO A 843 13.80 23.49 38.98
C PRO A 843 12.47 23.49 38.22
N ASP A 844 12.51 23.56 36.90
CA ASP A 844 11.38 23.66 35.98
C ASP A 844 11.18 22.39 35.13
N GLY A 845 11.82 21.27 35.52
CA GLY A 845 11.79 20.03 34.75
C GLY A 845 12.72 20.03 33.53
N THR A 846 13.53 21.08 33.35
CA THR A 846 14.64 21.03 32.40
C THR A 846 15.69 20.01 32.84
N VAL A 847 16.40 19.43 31.87
CA VAL A 847 17.51 18.54 32.15
C VAL A 847 18.72 18.93 31.31
N VAL A 848 19.90 18.78 31.88
CA VAL A 848 21.19 19.00 31.21
C VAL A 848 22.04 17.76 31.37
N TRP A 849 23.04 17.58 30.51
CA TRP A 849 24.03 16.53 30.72
C TRP A 849 24.64 16.63 32.12
N ALA A 850 24.85 15.49 32.77
CA ALA A 850 25.71 15.44 33.93
C ALA A 850 27.15 15.71 33.46
N ASN A 851 27.77 16.80 33.91
CA ASN A 851 29.17 17.07 33.60
C ASN A 851 30.05 15.99 34.22
N ASP A 852 31.08 15.55 33.49
CA ASP A 852 32.21 14.82 34.05
C ASP A 852 33.14 15.80 34.80
N GLY A 853 32.64 16.45 35.85
CA GLY A 853 33.43 17.38 36.68
C GLY A 853 33.65 18.76 36.09
#